data_AF-D0LLJ7-F1
#
_entry.id   AF-D0LLJ7-F1
#
_cell.length_a   1.000
_cell.length_b   1.000
_cell.length_c   1.000
_cell.angle_alpha   90.00
_cell.angle_beta   90.00
_cell.angle_gamma   90.00
#
_symmetry.space_group_name_H-M   'P 1'
#
loop_
_entity.id
_entity.type
_entity.pdbx_description
1 polymer ?
#
loop_
_entity_poly.entity_id
_entity_poly.type
_entity_poly.pdbx_seq_one_letter_code
_entity_poly.pdbx_strand_id
1 'polypeptide(L)'
;MHRALCGTEPPDADAPSPAAPRQNAPSPSRPLAAGPSHSSAAPVQRKPAPAQETPLARARRTRSIDDIKAVNDFGSLSDAERLAFIRALLAQGWVGPRDESALERIWASFGGRVLEVAGAHIGLWRQSCARGAELNELPAVRWMQARFRRDVRARARDVLARNEAYVRAEMEALGTTERGAVAPAASLIPEDEQADYLASLRERAEDLALARDAQARLKSVPVGYERFVNSGGSLWQSARFHPDARPTFAHDSEAVPEARRADGVRSWDEVKAHHERLQAVIAQLASTSPVLFQAAAQEDDEALATMAAAPPGEARGTMAVRLADLLSDIRATRAKLGGDLDDRDLTPLHEQLFAGAASASGTDWSAPGDRWAAEQLLADHESTAFWTQLGLGTLAAAAFVVAELASFGSATFFLAAGAGVAAGGTLAAGSWEHAEDLGTAANASTGAGGLVSRAQADRAQTTAIVNSALLFLDLIPAARAVRGAAVASRGARAGVREGAEQTAVRTGREGVEQAGREGAEQATAEGVEQATKASRRLQPNEAANWASVAHDYVGKRLVEVGPPPGYSTYHVGGRAILRRNNADDALFARLSLDEGGIIRAGAPPRVRVSNPLRKAESVGELLARAGHTARPPYHQAHHVIPNEVVRSHLLFRLARERGVFDHDAPENIALLARSEVREPGRAPFVPEKIPGLSEGLPRHQGPHRRYTRAVIDAARSTELEVLTMGYRIVDLDDATLKLLADRVLQKAWDMLRHWDAPVLK
;
A
#
# COMPACT_ATOMS: atom_id res chain seq x y z
N MET A 1 -39.29 25.84 -3.37
CA MET A 1 -40.77 26.03 -3.41
C MET A 1 -41.38 24.72 -2.90
N HIS A 2 -42.13 24.59 -1.80
CA HIS A 2 -42.92 25.48 -0.97
C HIS A 2 -43.00 24.79 0.42
N ARG A 3 -42.34 25.29 1.46
CA ARG A 3 -42.87 26.07 2.60
C ARG A 3 -43.89 25.36 3.51
N ALA A 4 -43.52 25.34 4.80
CA ALA A 4 -44.33 25.67 5.98
C ALA A 4 -44.98 24.53 6.78
N LEU A 5 -44.38 24.23 7.94
CA LEU A 5 -45.09 24.09 9.22
C LEU A 5 -44.26 24.75 10.32
N CYS A 6 -44.72 25.92 10.77
CA CYS A 6 -44.30 26.63 11.99
C CYS A 6 -45.50 26.72 12.93
N GLY A 7 -45.22 26.75 14.25
CA GLY A 7 -46.10 27.21 15.33
C GLY A 7 -46.70 26.05 16.15
N THR A 8 -46.58 25.98 17.48
CA THR A 8 -46.42 27.04 18.50
C THR A 8 -45.92 26.47 19.84
N GLU A 9 -44.94 27.15 20.47
CA GLU A 9 -44.65 27.17 21.93
C GLU A 9 -45.44 28.34 22.59
N PRO A 10 -45.43 28.55 23.93
CA PRO A 10 -45.39 27.65 25.10
C PRO A 10 -46.51 28.02 26.12
N PRO A 11 -46.47 27.57 27.40
CA PRO A 11 -45.83 28.45 28.40
C PRO A 11 -45.02 27.75 29.51
N ASP A 12 -44.21 28.59 30.15
CA ASP A 12 -43.31 28.40 31.28
C ASP A 12 -43.85 27.58 32.46
N ALA A 13 -42.97 26.76 33.05
CA ALA A 13 -42.89 26.60 34.50
C ALA A 13 -41.53 26.02 34.92
N ASP A 14 -40.83 26.80 35.74
CA ASP A 14 -39.60 26.50 36.44
C ASP A 14 -39.58 25.15 37.18
N ALA A 15 -38.46 24.43 37.12
CA ALA A 15 -38.04 23.55 38.20
C ALA A 15 -36.51 23.39 38.29
N PRO A 16 -35.92 23.25 39.50
CA PRO A 16 -34.54 23.61 39.78
C PRO A 16 -33.59 22.42 40.06
N SER A 17 -32.29 22.76 40.11
CA SER A 17 -31.12 21.93 40.48
C SER A 17 -31.28 21.05 41.73
N PRO A 18 -30.67 19.84 41.76
CA PRO A 18 -30.60 19.02 42.97
C PRO A 18 -29.38 19.39 43.84
N ALA A 19 -29.66 19.78 45.08
CA ALA A 19 -28.67 19.98 46.14
C ALA A 19 -28.48 18.72 47.01
N ALA A 20 -27.27 18.61 47.57
CA ALA A 20 -26.72 17.50 48.35
C ALA A 20 -27.50 17.11 49.64
N PRO A 21 -27.37 15.87 50.14
CA PRO A 21 -28.03 15.43 51.36
C PRO A 21 -27.32 15.91 52.63
N ARG A 22 -28.09 16.56 53.50
CA ARG A 22 -27.72 16.96 54.86
C ARG A 22 -27.81 15.78 55.83
N GLN A 23 -26.83 15.72 56.73
CA GLN A 23 -26.75 14.84 57.89
C GLN A 23 -27.79 15.24 58.95
N ASN A 24 -28.57 14.28 59.44
CA ASN A 24 -29.41 14.43 60.63
C ASN A 24 -28.66 13.93 61.87
N ALA A 25 -28.43 14.84 62.81
CA ALA A 25 -28.03 14.54 64.18
C ALA A 25 -29.26 14.58 65.10
N PRO A 26 -29.39 13.68 66.10
CA PRO A 26 -30.34 13.85 67.18
C PRO A 26 -29.70 14.53 68.40
N SER A 27 -30.45 15.47 68.97
CA SER A 27 -30.19 16.26 70.19
C SER A 27 -30.41 15.46 71.50
N PRO A 28 -29.98 15.98 72.66
CA PRO A 28 -29.66 15.19 73.85
C PRO A 28 -30.76 15.18 74.93
N SER A 29 -30.79 14.10 75.71
CA SER A 29 -31.60 13.98 76.93
C SER A 29 -30.79 14.45 78.15
N ARG A 30 -31.39 15.34 78.96
CA ARG A 30 -30.86 15.85 80.25
C ARG A 30 -31.08 14.84 81.41
N PRO A 31 -30.38 15.01 82.56
CA PRO A 31 -30.10 13.96 83.53
C PRO A 31 -31.10 13.86 84.68
N LEU A 32 -31.21 12.67 85.26
CA LEU A 32 -31.84 12.42 86.57
C LEU A 32 -30.76 12.13 87.62
N ALA A 33 -31.06 12.55 88.85
CA ALA A 33 -30.13 12.72 89.97
C ALA A 33 -29.78 11.43 90.76
N ALA A 34 -28.69 11.60 91.51
CA ALA A 34 -27.94 10.74 92.42
C ALA A 34 -28.68 9.74 93.35
N GLY A 35 -27.97 8.63 93.61
CA GLY A 35 -28.01 7.80 94.82
C GLY A 35 -26.65 7.11 95.06
N PRO A 36 -26.19 6.89 96.30
CA PRO A 36 -24.78 6.70 96.62
C PRO A 36 -24.32 5.23 96.74
N SER A 37 -22.99 5.08 96.87
CA SER A 37 -22.23 3.96 97.46
C SER A 37 -22.17 2.63 96.70
N HIS A 38 -21.00 2.31 96.14
CA HIS A 38 -20.01 1.39 96.73
C HIS A 38 -18.72 1.41 95.89
N SER A 39 -17.56 1.53 96.55
CA SER A 39 -16.24 1.44 95.93
C SER A 39 -16.02 0.05 95.34
N SER A 40 -16.20 -0.09 94.04
CA SER A 40 -15.77 -1.29 93.31
C SER A 40 -14.32 -1.09 92.83
N ALA A 41 -13.49 -2.07 93.12
CA ALA A 41 -12.06 -2.10 92.82
C ALA A 41 -11.75 -1.69 91.37
N ALA A 42 -10.66 -0.92 91.20
CA ALA A 42 -10.16 -0.49 89.91
C ALA A 42 -10.01 -1.70 88.96
N PRO A 43 -10.63 -1.69 87.77
CA PRO A 43 -10.33 -2.70 86.76
C PRO A 43 -8.87 -2.52 86.34
N VAL A 44 -8.08 -3.56 86.54
CA VAL A 44 -6.73 -3.69 85.97
C VAL A 44 -6.86 -3.44 84.46
N GLN A 45 -6.39 -2.28 84.00
CA GLN A 45 -6.22 -2.01 82.57
C GLN A 45 -5.24 -3.05 82.02
N ARG A 46 -5.75 -4.11 81.42
CA ARG A 46 -4.93 -5.01 80.60
C ARG A 46 -4.35 -4.16 79.47
N LYS A 47 -3.01 -4.08 79.43
CA LYS A 47 -2.24 -3.48 78.33
C LYS A 47 -2.86 -3.95 77.00
N PRO A 48 -3.29 -3.05 76.10
CA PRO A 48 -3.92 -3.47 74.85
C PRO A 48 -2.96 -4.40 74.12
N ALA A 49 -3.45 -5.58 73.73
CA ALA A 49 -2.68 -6.50 72.91
C ALA A 49 -2.20 -5.73 71.66
N PRO A 50 -0.91 -5.84 71.27
CA PRO A 50 -0.42 -5.16 70.09
C PRO A 50 -1.32 -5.55 68.92
N ALA A 51 -1.89 -4.55 68.23
CA ALA A 51 -2.75 -4.77 67.07
C ALA A 51 -1.99 -5.69 66.10
N GLN A 52 -2.57 -6.85 65.78
CA GLN A 52 -1.92 -7.81 64.91
C GLN A 52 -1.66 -7.14 63.56
N GLU A 53 -0.39 -7.08 63.17
CA GLU A 53 0.00 -6.52 61.89
C GLU A 53 -0.64 -7.34 60.76
N THR A 54 -1.35 -6.66 59.86
CA THR A 54 -1.98 -7.30 58.71
C THR A 54 -0.91 -7.91 57.78
N PRO A 55 -1.21 -9.02 57.07
CA PRO A 55 -0.29 -9.62 56.11
C PRO A 55 0.27 -8.61 55.09
N LEU A 56 -0.58 -7.68 54.61
CA LEU A 56 -0.20 -6.65 53.67
C LEU A 56 0.79 -5.63 54.26
N ALA A 57 0.56 -5.17 55.49
CA ALA A 57 1.48 -4.25 56.18
C ALA A 57 2.85 -4.90 56.39
N ARG A 58 2.85 -6.19 56.77
CA ARG A 58 4.07 -6.98 56.92
C ARG A 58 4.81 -7.11 55.59
N ALA A 59 4.12 -7.52 54.52
CA ALA A 59 4.71 -7.66 53.19
C ALA A 59 5.28 -6.33 52.63
N ARG A 60 4.59 -5.20 52.86
CA ARG A 60 5.11 -3.86 52.50
C ARG A 60 6.43 -3.56 53.19
N ARG A 61 6.54 -3.90 54.48
CA ARG A 61 7.71 -3.63 55.32
C ARG A 61 8.88 -4.56 54.98
N THR A 62 8.65 -5.87 54.91
CA THR A 62 9.72 -6.87 54.81
C THR A 62 10.13 -7.15 53.37
N ARG A 63 9.20 -7.00 52.41
CA ARG A 63 9.35 -7.44 51.02
C ARG A 63 9.76 -8.92 50.89
N SER A 64 9.53 -9.72 51.93
CA SER A 64 9.88 -11.14 51.91
C SER A 64 8.89 -11.91 51.03
N ILE A 65 9.39 -12.93 50.33
CA ILE A 65 8.60 -13.76 49.41
C ILE A 65 7.44 -14.43 50.17
N ASP A 66 7.72 -14.95 51.38
CA ASP A 66 6.70 -15.61 52.22
C ASP A 66 5.61 -14.64 52.69
N ASP A 67 5.97 -13.41 53.05
CA ASP A 67 4.99 -12.40 53.44
C ASP A 67 4.15 -11.93 52.24
N ILE A 68 4.75 -11.79 51.05
CA ILE A 68 4.02 -11.45 49.81
C ILE A 68 3.00 -12.55 49.48
N LYS A 69 3.39 -13.83 49.58
CA LYS A 69 2.49 -14.97 49.32
C LYS A 69 1.30 -15.01 50.29
N ALA A 70 1.47 -14.56 51.53
CA ALA A 70 0.43 -14.52 52.55
C ALA A 70 -0.64 -13.43 52.33
N VAL A 71 -0.43 -12.52 51.36
CA VAL A 71 -1.40 -11.50 51.00
C VAL A 71 -2.46 -12.08 50.06
N ASN A 72 -3.73 -11.91 50.44
CA ASN A 72 -4.88 -12.34 49.64
C ASN A 72 -5.47 -11.21 48.78
N ASP A 73 -5.29 -9.95 49.19
CA ASP A 73 -5.81 -8.77 48.49
C ASP A 73 -4.71 -7.70 48.33
N PHE A 74 -4.40 -7.39 47.07
CA PHE A 74 -3.41 -6.38 46.67
C PHE A 74 -4.08 -5.07 46.18
N GLY A 75 -5.41 -4.98 46.23
CA GLY A 75 -6.19 -3.86 45.68
C GLY A 75 -5.87 -2.49 46.28
N SER A 76 -5.42 -2.44 47.54
CA SER A 76 -5.00 -1.20 48.21
C SER A 76 -3.55 -0.76 47.95
N LEU A 77 -2.78 -1.55 47.20
CA LEU A 77 -1.42 -1.19 46.76
C LEU A 77 -1.46 -0.26 45.54
N SER A 78 -0.46 0.61 45.44
CA SER A 78 -0.16 1.35 44.21
C SER A 78 0.40 0.43 43.11
N ASP A 79 0.31 0.85 41.85
CA ASP A 79 0.82 0.07 40.71
C ASP A 79 2.33 -0.23 40.87
N ALA A 80 3.11 0.75 41.33
CA ALA A 80 4.53 0.59 41.59
C ALA A 80 4.83 -0.46 42.68
N GLU A 81 4.03 -0.50 43.75
CA GLU A 81 4.19 -1.49 44.81
C GLU A 81 3.87 -2.92 44.34
N ARG A 82 2.81 -3.07 43.54
CA ARG A 82 2.42 -4.36 42.94
C ARG A 82 3.53 -4.88 42.00
N LEU A 83 4.05 -4.01 41.13
CA LEU A 83 5.17 -4.35 40.25
C LEU A 83 6.45 -4.67 41.03
N ALA A 84 6.70 -4.00 42.16
CA ALA A 84 7.83 -4.34 43.03
C ALA A 84 7.67 -5.73 43.66
N PHE A 85 6.45 -6.12 44.07
CA PHE A 85 6.18 -7.48 44.55
C PHE A 85 6.36 -8.53 43.46
N ILE A 86 5.89 -8.27 42.22
CA ILE A 86 6.13 -9.16 41.07
C ILE A 86 7.63 -9.37 40.86
N ARG A 87 8.44 -8.30 40.85
CA ARG A 87 9.90 -8.41 40.71
C ARG A 87 10.54 -9.23 41.83
N ALA A 88 10.09 -9.05 43.07
CA ALA A 88 10.60 -9.83 44.21
C ALA A 88 10.30 -11.33 44.05
N LEU A 89 9.08 -11.69 43.60
CA LEU A 89 8.69 -13.07 43.32
C LEU A 89 9.42 -13.68 42.13
N LEU A 90 9.85 -12.87 41.15
CA LEU A 90 10.60 -13.35 39.97
C LEU A 90 12.13 -13.38 40.16
N ALA A 91 12.64 -12.73 41.21
CA ALA A 91 14.08 -12.67 41.49
C ALA A 91 14.65 -13.96 42.11
N GLN A 92 13.80 -14.87 42.58
CA GLN A 92 14.21 -16.16 43.13
C GLN A 92 14.64 -17.16 42.06
N GLY A 93 15.49 -18.11 42.45
CA GLY A 93 15.99 -19.16 41.54
C GLY A 93 14.86 -20.07 41.03
N TRP A 94 13.92 -20.42 41.90
CA TRP A 94 12.77 -21.27 41.60
C TRP A 94 11.47 -20.56 41.99
N VAL A 95 10.49 -20.57 41.09
CA VAL A 95 9.13 -20.07 41.32
C VAL A 95 8.27 -21.31 41.47
N GLY A 96 7.69 -21.54 42.66
CA GLY A 96 6.83 -22.69 42.93
C GLY A 96 5.34 -22.35 42.83
N PRO A 97 4.44 -23.33 43.01
CA PRO A 97 2.99 -23.13 42.81
C PRO A 97 2.38 -22.00 43.64
N ARG A 98 2.88 -21.78 44.87
CA ARG A 98 2.39 -20.67 45.72
C ARG A 98 2.87 -19.30 45.23
N ASP A 99 4.05 -19.24 44.59
CA ASP A 99 4.59 -18.03 43.98
C ASP A 99 3.83 -17.71 42.70
N GLU A 100 3.53 -18.72 41.86
CA GLU A 100 2.68 -18.62 40.66
C GLU A 100 1.30 -18.06 41.02
N SER A 101 0.61 -18.66 42.00
CA SER A 101 -0.69 -18.14 42.45
C SER A 101 -0.61 -16.73 43.05
N ALA A 102 0.52 -16.35 43.65
CA ALA A 102 0.72 -14.99 44.14
C ALA A 102 0.94 -14.01 42.98
N LEU A 103 1.71 -14.38 41.96
CA LEU A 103 1.86 -13.61 40.72
C LEU A 103 0.51 -13.38 40.06
N GLU A 104 -0.32 -14.42 39.91
CA GLU A 104 -1.67 -14.33 39.37
C GLU A 104 -2.56 -13.37 40.17
N ARG A 105 -2.58 -13.48 41.51
CA ARG A 105 -3.35 -12.56 42.36
C ARG A 105 -2.88 -11.11 42.24
N ILE A 106 -1.56 -10.88 42.17
CA ILE A 106 -1.03 -9.52 42.01
C ILE A 106 -1.41 -8.96 40.64
N TRP A 107 -1.24 -9.73 39.56
CA TRP A 107 -1.65 -9.31 38.22
C TRP A 107 -3.17 -9.07 38.13
N ALA A 108 -3.98 -9.97 38.70
CA ALA A 108 -5.43 -9.81 38.77
C ALA A 108 -5.86 -8.53 39.50
N SER A 109 -5.09 -8.09 40.50
CA SER A 109 -5.41 -6.89 41.29
C SER A 109 -5.35 -5.57 40.49
N PHE A 110 -4.72 -5.55 39.30
CA PHE A 110 -4.80 -4.41 38.38
C PHE A 110 -6.20 -4.25 37.75
N GLY A 111 -7.08 -5.24 37.90
CA GLY A 111 -8.46 -5.19 37.43
C GLY A 111 -8.55 -4.99 35.91
N GLY A 112 -9.45 -4.12 35.46
CA GLY A 112 -9.63 -3.82 34.03
C GLY A 112 -8.40 -3.21 33.34
N ARG A 113 -7.42 -2.70 34.10
CA ARG A 113 -6.17 -2.13 33.56
C ARG A 113 -5.04 -3.15 33.42
N VAL A 114 -5.27 -4.44 33.73
CA VAL A 114 -4.19 -5.43 33.75
C VAL A 114 -3.44 -5.54 32.41
N LEU A 115 -4.13 -5.48 31.27
CA LEU A 115 -3.50 -5.56 29.95
C LEU A 115 -2.76 -4.28 29.55
N GLU A 116 -3.25 -3.11 29.98
CA GLU A 116 -2.53 -1.83 29.81
C GLU A 116 -1.19 -1.87 30.56
N VAL A 117 -1.23 -2.27 31.85
CA VAL A 117 -0.03 -2.39 32.68
C VAL A 117 0.90 -3.49 32.19
N ALA A 118 0.35 -4.63 31.75
CA ALA A 118 1.11 -5.71 31.13
C ALA A 118 1.82 -5.23 29.86
N GLY A 119 1.14 -4.47 29.00
CA GLY A 119 1.73 -3.88 27.79
C GLY A 119 2.89 -2.93 28.12
N ALA A 120 2.73 -2.08 29.14
CA ALA A 120 3.79 -1.19 29.62
C ALA A 120 4.97 -1.93 30.27
N HIS A 121 4.75 -3.15 30.78
CA HIS A 121 5.74 -3.97 31.48
C HIS A 121 5.86 -5.39 30.90
N ILE A 122 5.84 -5.51 29.57
CA ILE A 122 5.66 -6.80 28.88
C ILE A 122 6.74 -7.83 29.22
N GLY A 123 7.96 -7.38 29.58
CA GLY A 123 9.02 -8.26 30.07
C GLY A 123 8.67 -8.98 31.36
N LEU A 124 8.10 -8.28 32.36
CA LEU A 124 7.69 -8.89 33.63
C LEU A 124 6.48 -9.82 33.43
N TRP A 125 5.56 -9.43 32.55
CA TRP A 125 4.42 -10.25 32.19
C TRP A 125 4.86 -11.58 31.58
N ARG A 126 5.66 -11.54 30.51
CA ARG A 126 6.19 -12.74 29.84
C ARG A 126 7.04 -13.60 30.79
N GLN A 127 7.85 -12.97 31.64
CA GLN A 127 8.64 -13.68 32.63
C GLN A 127 7.76 -14.39 33.67
N SER A 128 6.62 -13.80 34.05
CA SER A 128 5.66 -14.44 34.95
C SER A 128 5.06 -15.70 34.30
N CYS A 129 4.60 -15.61 33.04
CA CYS A 129 4.09 -16.76 32.30
C CYS A 129 5.16 -17.85 32.11
N ALA A 130 6.38 -17.48 31.72
CA ALA A 130 7.50 -18.42 31.55
C ALA A 130 7.91 -19.11 32.86
N ARG A 131 7.50 -18.56 34.01
CA ARG A 131 7.72 -19.12 35.35
C ARG A 131 6.50 -19.84 35.92
N GLY A 132 5.52 -20.18 35.08
CA GLY A 132 4.38 -21.03 35.44
C GLY A 132 3.09 -20.30 35.80
N ALA A 133 3.08 -18.95 35.88
CA ALA A 133 1.84 -18.23 36.19
C ALA A 133 0.84 -18.31 35.03
N GLU A 134 -0.39 -18.76 35.31
CA GLU A 134 -1.47 -18.98 34.33
C GLU A 134 -2.19 -17.66 34.00
N LEU A 135 -1.44 -16.64 33.54
CA LEU A 135 -1.99 -15.30 33.33
C LEU A 135 -3.01 -15.25 32.17
N ASN A 136 -2.97 -16.21 31.25
CA ASN A 136 -3.98 -16.40 30.20
C ASN A 136 -5.38 -16.69 30.78
N GLU A 137 -5.46 -17.24 31.99
CA GLU A 137 -6.73 -17.60 32.64
C GLU A 137 -7.37 -16.44 33.40
N LEU A 138 -6.70 -15.29 33.50
CA LEU A 138 -7.26 -14.12 34.13
C LEU A 138 -8.54 -13.65 33.41
N PRO A 139 -9.61 -13.27 34.14
CA PRO A 139 -10.89 -12.88 33.53
C PRO A 139 -10.77 -11.78 32.47
N ALA A 140 -9.89 -10.80 32.69
CA ALA A 140 -9.64 -9.72 31.74
C ALA A 140 -8.97 -10.21 30.44
N VAL A 141 -8.08 -11.21 30.53
CA VAL A 141 -7.42 -11.80 29.36
C VAL A 141 -8.41 -12.64 28.57
N ARG A 142 -9.15 -13.55 29.21
CA ARG A 142 -10.22 -14.34 28.56
C ARG A 142 -11.26 -13.44 27.90
N TRP A 143 -11.64 -12.35 28.54
CA TRP A 143 -12.55 -11.36 27.95
C TRP A 143 -11.95 -10.68 26.72
N MET A 144 -10.66 -10.29 26.77
CA MET A 144 -9.98 -9.71 25.62
C MET A 144 -9.83 -10.71 24.47
N GLN A 145 -9.54 -11.98 24.76
CA GLN A 145 -9.52 -13.05 23.76
C GLN A 145 -10.89 -13.20 23.09
N ALA A 146 -11.99 -13.27 23.86
CA ALA A 146 -13.34 -13.31 23.30
C ALA A 146 -13.65 -12.08 22.43
N ARG A 147 -13.14 -10.90 22.83
CA ARG A 147 -13.26 -9.65 22.07
C ARG A 147 -12.50 -9.70 20.75
N PHE A 148 -11.29 -10.27 20.74
CA PHE A 148 -10.50 -10.49 19.52
C PHE A 148 -11.26 -11.34 18.51
N ARG A 149 -11.78 -12.49 18.94
CA ARG A 149 -12.60 -13.38 18.10
C ARG A 149 -13.77 -12.65 17.45
N ARG A 150 -14.49 -11.83 18.23
CA ARG A 150 -15.61 -11.03 17.73
C ARG A 150 -15.16 -10.01 16.68
N ASP A 151 -14.05 -9.33 16.91
CA ASP A 151 -13.52 -8.32 15.99
C ASP A 151 -13.02 -8.95 14.68
N VAL A 152 -12.34 -10.09 14.76
CA VAL A 152 -11.92 -10.87 13.58
C VAL A 152 -13.14 -11.28 12.75
N ARG A 153 -14.20 -11.83 13.38
CA ARG A 153 -15.44 -12.20 12.68
C ARG A 153 -16.16 -11.00 12.08
N ALA A 154 -16.23 -9.88 12.81
CA ALA A 154 -16.84 -8.65 12.32
C ALA A 154 -16.09 -8.14 11.08
N ARG A 155 -14.76 -8.11 11.13
CA ARG A 155 -13.90 -7.74 10.01
C ARG A 155 -14.07 -8.70 8.83
N ALA A 156 -14.11 -10.00 9.07
CA ALA A 156 -14.32 -11.00 8.01
C ALA A 156 -15.67 -10.78 7.29
N ARG A 157 -16.75 -10.53 8.03
CA ARG A 157 -18.07 -10.23 7.45
C ARG A 157 -18.07 -8.95 6.62
N ASP A 158 -17.41 -7.91 7.13
CA ASP A 158 -17.25 -6.63 6.45
C ASP A 158 -16.48 -6.78 5.12
N VAL A 159 -15.37 -7.53 5.10
CA VAL A 159 -14.64 -7.80 3.85
C VAL A 159 -15.48 -8.64 2.89
N LEU A 160 -16.14 -9.71 3.36
CA LEU A 160 -17.01 -10.52 2.49
C LEU A 160 -18.20 -9.72 1.94
N ALA A 161 -18.69 -8.71 2.65
CA ALA A 161 -19.75 -7.83 2.17
C ALA A 161 -19.26 -6.89 1.06
N ARG A 162 -18.07 -6.30 1.22
CA ARG A 162 -17.42 -5.51 0.15
C ARG A 162 -17.13 -6.36 -1.08
N ASN A 163 -16.59 -7.55 -0.89
CA ASN A 163 -16.31 -8.48 -1.99
C ASN A 163 -17.57 -8.84 -2.75
N GLU A 164 -18.68 -9.16 -2.07
CA GLU A 164 -19.97 -9.41 -2.72
C GLU A 164 -20.46 -8.18 -3.52
N ALA A 165 -20.36 -6.98 -2.96
CA ALA A 165 -20.74 -5.76 -3.67
C ALA A 165 -19.87 -5.54 -4.92
N TYR A 166 -18.57 -5.80 -4.84
CA TYR A 166 -17.65 -5.65 -5.96
C TYR A 166 -17.91 -6.68 -7.08
N VAL A 167 -18.17 -7.94 -6.72
CA VAL A 167 -18.57 -9.00 -7.68
C VAL A 167 -19.88 -8.62 -8.38
N ARG A 168 -20.88 -8.12 -7.64
CA ARG A 168 -22.14 -7.67 -8.25
C ARG A 168 -21.95 -6.47 -9.20
N ALA A 169 -21.09 -5.52 -8.84
CA ALA A 169 -20.76 -4.39 -9.72
C ALA A 169 -20.07 -4.87 -11.01
N GLU A 170 -19.15 -5.85 -10.92
CA GLU A 170 -18.53 -6.44 -12.10
C GLU A 170 -19.54 -7.24 -12.95
N MET A 171 -20.47 -7.96 -12.32
CA MET A 171 -21.58 -8.61 -13.02
C MET A 171 -22.42 -7.61 -13.81
N GLU A 172 -22.77 -6.47 -13.20
CA GLU A 172 -23.53 -5.39 -13.84
C GLU A 172 -22.74 -4.77 -15.02
N ALA A 173 -21.45 -4.50 -14.82
CA ALA A 173 -20.55 -3.98 -15.86
C ALA A 173 -20.37 -4.93 -17.05
N LEU A 174 -20.50 -6.23 -16.82
CA LEU A 174 -20.47 -7.23 -17.88
C LEU A 174 -21.84 -7.55 -18.46
N GLY A 175 -22.93 -7.04 -17.89
CA GLY A 175 -24.28 -7.39 -18.31
C GLY A 175 -24.61 -8.85 -18.02
N THR A 176 -24.29 -9.30 -16.81
CA THR A 176 -24.51 -10.68 -16.34
C THR A 176 -25.33 -10.70 -15.06
N THR A 177 -25.87 -11.86 -14.71
CA THR A 177 -26.74 -12.03 -13.54
C THR A 177 -26.11 -12.95 -12.49
N GLU A 178 -26.63 -12.91 -11.27
CA GLU A 178 -26.18 -13.82 -10.19
C GLU A 178 -26.34 -15.31 -10.52
N ARG A 179 -27.17 -15.67 -11.52
CA ARG A 179 -27.35 -17.05 -11.99
C ARG A 179 -26.37 -17.45 -13.10
N GLY A 180 -25.39 -16.60 -13.41
CA GLY A 180 -24.44 -16.82 -14.50
C GLY A 180 -25.04 -16.63 -15.89
N ALA A 181 -26.25 -16.07 -16.01
CA ALA A 181 -26.84 -15.76 -17.31
C ALA A 181 -26.33 -14.43 -17.87
N VAL A 182 -26.10 -14.40 -19.19
CA VAL A 182 -25.71 -13.20 -19.95
C VAL A 182 -26.97 -12.43 -20.38
N ALA A 183 -27.09 -11.19 -19.92
CA ALA A 183 -28.22 -10.30 -20.20
C ALA A 183 -27.76 -8.83 -20.36
N PRO A 184 -26.93 -8.52 -21.37
CA PRO A 184 -26.35 -7.18 -21.53
C PRO A 184 -27.39 -6.07 -21.69
N ALA A 185 -28.52 -6.38 -22.34
CA ALA A 185 -29.63 -5.45 -22.50
C ALA A 185 -30.39 -5.13 -21.19
N ALA A 186 -30.14 -5.89 -20.11
CA ALA A 186 -30.74 -5.66 -18.80
C ALA A 186 -29.84 -4.86 -17.86
N SER A 187 -28.58 -4.59 -18.24
CA SER A 187 -27.68 -3.74 -17.45
C SER A 187 -28.04 -2.27 -17.62
N LEU A 188 -27.81 -1.49 -16.57
CA LEU A 188 -27.96 -0.03 -16.59
C LEU A 188 -26.77 0.66 -17.27
N ILE A 189 -25.69 -0.07 -17.54
CA ILE A 189 -24.49 0.46 -18.19
C ILE A 189 -24.70 0.41 -19.72
N PRO A 190 -24.39 1.49 -20.46
CA PRO A 190 -24.49 1.51 -21.92
C PRO A 190 -23.74 0.35 -22.61
N GLU A 191 -24.27 -0.15 -23.72
CA GLU A 191 -23.72 -1.35 -24.40
C GLU A 191 -22.28 -1.14 -24.90
N ASP A 192 -21.95 0.07 -25.34
CA ASP A 192 -20.60 0.49 -25.73
C ASP A 192 -19.63 0.48 -24.56
N GLU A 193 -20.03 1.02 -23.40
CA GLU A 193 -19.22 0.96 -22.17
C GLU A 193 -19.00 -0.50 -21.70
N GLN A 194 -20.02 -1.36 -21.80
CA GLN A 194 -19.87 -2.79 -21.50
C GLN A 194 -18.92 -3.49 -22.48
N ALA A 195 -18.94 -3.11 -23.76
CA ALA A 195 -18.07 -3.68 -24.78
C ALA A 195 -16.60 -3.28 -24.54
N ASP A 196 -16.35 -2.02 -24.20
CA ASP A 196 -15.01 -1.53 -23.85
C ASP A 196 -14.47 -2.19 -22.57
N TYR A 197 -15.32 -2.30 -21.55
CA TYR A 197 -14.96 -2.98 -20.30
C TYR A 197 -14.63 -4.46 -20.53
N LEU A 198 -15.48 -5.17 -21.29
CA LEU A 198 -15.22 -6.55 -21.70
C LEU A 198 -13.90 -6.65 -22.46
N ALA A 199 -13.65 -5.81 -23.46
CA ALA A 199 -12.38 -5.81 -24.21
C ALA A 199 -11.17 -5.65 -23.29
N SER A 200 -11.24 -4.76 -22.30
CA SER A 200 -10.19 -4.57 -21.30
C SER A 200 -9.97 -5.80 -20.40
N LEU A 201 -11.03 -6.50 -20.00
CA LEU A 201 -10.92 -7.73 -19.21
C LEU A 201 -10.33 -8.89 -20.02
N ARG A 202 -10.74 -9.03 -21.28
CA ARG A 202 -10.20 -10.06 -22.19
C ARG A 202 -8.70 -9.89 -22.43
N GLU A 203 -8.25 -8.65 -22.59
CA GLU A 203 -6.84 -8.30 -22.72
C GLU A 203 -6.04 -8.72 -21.47
N ARG A 204 -6.57 -8.43 -20.28
CA ARG A 204 -5.94 -8.83 -19.01
C ARG A 204 -5.99 -10.35 -18.78
N ALA A 205 -7.03 -11.03 -19.23
CA ALA A 205 -7.11 -12.48 -19.22
C ALA A 205 -6.01 -13.10 -20.10
N GLU A 206 -5.71 -12.50 -21.26
CA GLU A 206 -4.60 -12.93 -22.13
C GLU A 206 -3.24 -12.79 -21.41
N ASP A 207 -2.98 -11.62 -20.80
CA ASP A 207 -1.74 -11.37 -20.06
C ASP A 207 -1.60 -12.32 -18.86
N LEU A 208 -2.70 -12.63 -18.18
CA LEU A 208 -2.75 -13.54 -17.04
C LEU A 208 -2.51 -15.00 -17.45
N ALA A 209 -3.17 -15.46 -18.51
CA ALA A 209 -2.96 -16.80 -19.08
C ALA A 209 -1.51 -17.01 -19.49
N LEU A 210 -0.91 -15.99 -20.12
CA LEU A 210 0.48 -16.02 -20.54
C LEU A 210 1.46 -16.06 -19.36
N ALA A 211 1.21 -15.27 -18.32
CA ALA A 211 2.04 -15.28 -17.12
C ALA A 211 2.00 -16.66 -16.42
N ARG A 212 0.82 -17.30 -16.38
CA ARG A 212 0.63 -18.65 -15.84
C ARG A 212 1.32 -19.72 -16.68
N ASP A 213 1.20 -19.67 -18.02
CA ASP A 213 1.95 -20.55 -18.92
C ASP A 213 3.47 -20.43 -18.69
N ALA A 214 3.99 -19.20 -18.62
CA ALA A 214 5.41 -18.97 -18.33
C ALA A 214 5.81 -19.56 -16.97
N GLN A 215 4.97 -19.39 -15.94
CA GLN A 215 5.24 -19.93 -14.60
C GLN A 215 5.22 -21.46 -14.58
N ALA A 216 4.28 -22.08 -15.29
CA ALA A 216 4.21 -23.53 -15.45
C ALA A 216 5.45 -24.07 -16.18
N ARG A 217 5.91 -23.37 -17.24
CA ARG A 217 7.12 -23.75 -17.99
C ARG A 217 8.39 -23.67 -17.14
N LEU A 218 8.48 -22.73 -16.19
CA LEU A 218 9.62 -22.67 -15.25
C LEU A 218 9.78 -23.96 -14.44
N LYS A 219 8.68 -24.65 -14.09
CA LYS A 219 8.72 -25.95 -13.36
C LYS A 219 9.42 -27.07 -14.15
N SER A 220 9.58 -26.92 -15.46
CA SER A 220 10.31 -27.89 -16.29
C SER A 220 11.81 -27.60 -16.40
N VAL A 221 12.28 -26.44 -15.93
CA VAL A 221 13.70 -26.06 -15.97
C VAL A 221 14.50 -26.93 -14.99
N PRO A 222 15.61 -27.57 -15.44
CA PRO A 222 16.51 -28.27 -14.55
C PRO A 222 17.34 -27.27 -13.73
N VAL A 223 17.39 -27.43 -12.40
CA VAL A 223 18.00 -26.47 -11.46
C VAL A 223 19.05 -27.04 -10.52
N GLY A 224 19.40 -28.31 -10.70
CA GLY A 224 20.38 -29.01 -9.88
C GLY A 224 20.33 -30.51 -10.12
N TYR A 225 20.77 -31.28 -9.14
CA TYR A 225 20.83 -32.74 -9.24
C TYR A 225 20.34 -33.42 -7.96
N GLU A 226 19.71 -34.57 -8.15
CA GLU A 226 19.43 -35.55 -7.11
C GLU A 226 20.35 -36.76 -7.26
N ARG A 227 20.78 -37.32 -6.13
CA ARG A 227 21.59 -38.54 -6.08
C ARG A 227 20.79 -39.68 -5.46
N PHE A 228 20.53 -40.71 -6.24
CA PHE A 228 19.91 -41.94 -5.79
C PHE A 228 20.98 -43.00 -5.60
N VAL A 229 21.11 -43.50 -4.37
CA VAL A 229 22.05 -44.59 -4.05
C VAL A 229 21.28 -45.91 -4.03
N ASN A 230 21.72 -46.87 -4.84
CA ASN A 230 21.20 -48.24 -4.83
C ASN A 230 22.36 -49.25 -4.75
N SER A 231 22.04 -50.54 -4.68
CA SER A 231 23.04 -51.62 -4.61
C SER A 231 23.96 -51.70 -5.85
N GLY A 232 23.59 -51.07 -6.97
CA GLY A 232 24.37 -51.00 -8.21
C GLY A 232 25.17 -49.71 -8.39
N GLY A 233 25.17 -48.80 -7.40
CA GLY A 233 25.94 -47.55 -7.43
C GLY A 233 25.08 -46.29 -7.21
N SER A 234 25.61 -45.13 -7.61
CA SER A 234 24.90 -43.86 -7.54
C SER A 234 24.37 -43.47 -8.92
N LEU A 235 23.07 -43.23 -9.02
CA LEU A 235 22.42 -42.63 -10.18
C LEU A 235 22.23 -41.13 -9.93
N TRP A 236 22.68 -40.32 -10.88
CA TRP A 236 22.49 -38.87 -10.87
C TRP A 236 21.36 -38.50 -11.82
N GLN A 237 20.40 -37.72 -11.35
CA GLN A 237 19.29 -37.20 -12.15
C GLN A 237 19.21 -35.69 -11.98
N SER A 238 18.94 -34.96 -13.07
CA SER A 238 18.67 -33.53 -12.99
C SER A 238 17.37 -33.28 -12.20
N ALA A 239 17.48 -32.46 -11.16
CA ALA A 239 16.35 -31.99 -10.38
C ALA A 239 15.63 -30.88 -11.16
N ARG A 240 14.30 -30.95 -11.24
CA ARG A 240 13.48 -29.88 -11.84
C ARG A 240 13.16 -28.81 -10.81
N PHE A 241 12.83 -27.61 -11.30
CA PHE A 241 12.49 -26.49 -10.44
C PHE A 241 11.23 -26.76 -9.61
N HIS A 242 11.40 -26.70 -8.29
CA HIS A 242 10.32 -26.64 -7.31
C HIS A 242 10.52 -25.38 -6.44
N PRO A 243 9.57 -24.43 -6.41
CA PRO A 243 9.76 -23.14 -5.75
C PRO A 243 9.98 -23.24 -4.23
N ASP A 244 9.48 -24.33 -3.63
CA ASP A 244 9.50 -24.56 -2.18
C ASP A 244 10.55 -25.59 -1.75
N ALA A 245 11.27 -26.20 -2.70
CA ALA A 245 12.27 -27.23 -2.43
C ALA A 245 13.52 -27.02 -3.29
N ARG A 246 14.66 -26.79 -2.62
CA ARG A 246 15.97 -26.74 -3.28
C ARG A 246 16.42 -28.16 -3.65
N PRO A 247 17.15 -28.32 -4.77
CA PRO A 247 17.75 -29.61 -5.12
C PRO A 247 18.82 -30.00 -4.09
N THR A 248 19.06 -31.31 -3.91
CA THR A 248 20.10 -31.80 -2.98
C THR A 248 21.49 -31.29 -3.37
N PHE A 249 21.78 -31.22 -4.67
CA PHE A 249 23.03 -30.69 -5.20
C PHE A 249 22.74 -29.51 -6.13
N ALA A 250 23.43 -28.39 -5.90
CA ALA A 250 23.36 -27.21 -6.75
C ALA A 250 23.85 -27.51 -8.19
N HIS A 251 23.44 -26.66 -9.14
CA HIS A 251 23.77 -26.78 -10.56
C HIS A 251 25.28 -26.87 -10.88
N ASP A 252 26.11 -26.28 -10.02
CA ASP A 252 27.56 -26.14 -10.11
C ASP A 252 28.29 -26.99 -9.06
N SER A 253 27.58 -27.90 -8.38
CA SER A 253 28.17 -28.73 -7.32
C SER A 253 29.31 -29.61 -7.86
N GLU A 254 30.50 -29.47 -7.27
CA GLU A 254 31.65 -30.31 -7.59
C GLU A 254 31.43 -31.80 -7.25
N ALA A 255 30.49 -32.09 -6.34
CA ALA A 255 30.11 -33.45 -5.98
C ALA A 255 29.43 -34.20 -7.13
N VAL A 256 28.90 -33.49 -8.12
CA VAL A 256 28.33 -34.07 -9.35
C VAL A 256 29.48 -34.33 -10.33
N PRO A 257 29.68 -35.57 -10.82
CA PRO A 257 30.73 -35.88 -11.79
C PRO A 257 30.60 -35.00 -13.05
N GLU A 258 31.72 -34.49 -13.55
CA GLU A 258 31.74 -33.58 -14.70
C GLU A 258 31.02 -34.14 -15.92
N ALA A 259 31.22 -35.42 -16.23
CA ALA A 259 30.55 -36.13 -17.33
C ALA A 259 29.01 -36.25 -17.16
N ARG A 260 28.46 -35.91 -15.98
CA ARG A 260 27.03 -35.90 -15.68
C ARG A 260 26.46 -34.49 -15.58
N ARG A 261 27.30 -33.45 -15.59
CA ARG A 261 26.83 -32.07 -15.61
C ARG A 261 26.27 -31.78 -17.00
N ALA A 262 24.96 -31.55 -17.08
CA ALA A 262 24.29 -31.31 -18.34
C ALA A 262 24.36 -29.82 -18.71
N ASP A 263 24.55 -29.55 -20.01
CA ASP A 263 24.40 -28.20 -20.54
C ASP A 263 22.95 -27.73 -20.34
N GLY A 264 22.78 -26.55 -19.74
CA GLY A 264 21.47 -25.92 -19.54
C GLY A 264 20.82 -26.14 -18.17
N VAL A 265 21.50 -26.74 -17.19
CA VAL A 265 21.07 -26.68 -15.78
C VAL A 265 21.32 -25.27 -15.23
N ARG A 266 20.29 -24.64 -14.65
CA ARG A 266 20.32 -23.28 -14.12
C ARG A 266 20.45 -23.26 -12.60
N SER A 267 20.79 -22.12 -12.01
CA SER A 267 20.68 -21.98 -10.56
C SER A 267 19.21 -21.99 -10.14
N TRP A 268 18.90 -22.68 -9.04
CA TRP A 268 17.56 -22.65 -8.45
C TRP A 268 17.14 -21.23 -8.06
N ASP A 269 18.07 -20.42 -7.52
CA ASP A 269 17.78 -19.04 -7.11
C ASP A 269 17.44 -18.14 -8.31
N GLU A 270 18.10 -18.36 -9.46
CA GLU A 270 17.81 -17.63 -10.70
C GLU A 270 16.40 -17.95 -11.21
N VAL A 271 16.04 -19.23 -11.27
CA VAL A 271 14.71 -19.67 -11.72
C VAL A 271 13.63 -19.22 -10.72
N LYS A 272 13.91 -19.29 -9.42
CA LYS A 272 13.00 -18.82 -8.37
C LYS A 272 12.71 -17.33 -8.50
N ALA A 273 13.72 -16.50 -8.76
CA ALA A 273 13.51 -15.08 -8.97
C ALA A 273 12.56 -14.78 -10.14
N HIS A 274 12.65 -15.53 -11.25
CA HIS A 274 11.68 -15.42 -12.35
C HIS A 274 10.28 -15.90 -11.95
N HIS A 275 10.18 -17.01 -11.20
CA HIS A 275 8.92 -17.53 -10.70
C HIS A 275 8.20 -16.55 -9.78
N GLU A 276 8.91 -15.94 -8.83
CA GLU A 276 8.36 -14.96 -7.89
C GLU A 276 7.90 -13.69 -8.61
N ARG A 277 8.63 -13.22 -9.62
CA ARG A 277 8.19 -12.09 -10.46
C ARG A 277 6.91 -12.40 -11.22
N LEU A 278 6.80 -13.60 -11.82
CA LEU A 278 5.57 -14.02 -12.49
C LEU A 278 4.42 -14.18 -11.51
N GLN A 279 4.67 -14.72 -10.32
CA GLN A 279 3.67 -14.83 -9.26
C GLN A 279 3.15 -13.44 -8.83
N ALA A 280 4.03 -12.44 -8.71
CA ALA A 280 3.64 -11.07 -8.42
C ALA A 280 2.76 -10.46 -9.53
N VAL A 281 3.11 -10.70 -10.81
CA VAL A 281 2.30 -10.27 -11.96
C VAL A 281 0.94 -10.96 -11.99
N ILE A 282 0.90 -12.27 -11.77
CA ILE A 282 -0.35 -13.05 -11.68
C ILE A 282 -1.24 -12.48 -10.58
N ALA A 283 -0.69 -12.24 -9.38
CA ALA A 283 -1.43 -11.65 -8.27
C ALA A 283 -1.93 -10.23 -8.60
N GLN A 284 -1.10 -9.40 -9.24
CA GLN A 284 -1.49 -8.05 -9.66
C GLN A 284 -2.66 -8.11 -10.66
N LEU A 285 -2.53 -8.88 -11.75
CA LEU A 285 -3.56 -9.01 -12.79
C LEU A 285 -4.87 -9.55 -12.21
N ALA A 286 -4.79 -10.62 -11.43
CA ALA A 286 -5.93 -11.21 -10.71
C ALA A 286 -6.61 -10.18 -9.80
N SER A 287 -5.86 -9.36 -9.07
CA SER A 287 -6.43 -8.35 -8.17
C SER A 287 -7.22 -7.24 -8.88
N THR A 288 -7.05 -7.07 -10.19
CA THR A 288 -7.75 -5.99 -10.93
C THR A 288 -9.22 -6.30 -11.23
N SER A 289 -9.67 -7.54 -11.02
CA SER A 289 -11.00 -8.01 -11.41
C SER A 289 -11.38 -9.30 -10.66
N PRO A 290 -12.54 -9.33 -9.96
CA PRO A 290 -13.04 -10.55 -9.33
C PRO A 290 -13.12 -11.76 -10.27
N VAL A 291 -13.50 -11.58 -11.54
CA VAL A 291 -13.57 -12.70 -12.50
C VAL A 291 -12.21 -13.28 -12.84
N LEU A 292 -11.20 -12.42 -13.05
CA LEU A 292 -9.82 -12.87 -13.31
C LEU A 292 -9.23 -13.52 -12.07
N PHE A 293 -9.53 -12.98 -10.89
CA PHE A 293 -9.15 -13.57 -9.63
C PHE A 293 -9.70 -14.99 -9.48
N GLN A 294 -11.01 -15.18 -9.70
CA GLN A 294 -11.63 -16.51 -9.56
C GLN A 294 -11.01 -17.52 -10.52
N ALA A 295 -10.81 -17.14 -11.78
CA ALA A 295 -10.19 -18.02 -12.77
C ALA A 295 -8.74 -18.39 -12.39
N ALA A 296 -7.96 -17.43 -11.89
CA ALA A 296 -6.61 -17.69 -11.39
C ALA A 296 -6.59 -18.61 -10.15
N ALA A 297 -7.51 -18.39 -9.21
CA ALA A 297 -7.59 -19.14 -7.95
C ALA A 297 -8.03 -20.60 -8.17
N GLN A 298 -8.88 -20.86 -9.16
CA GLN A 298 -9.29 -22.21 -9.56
C GLN A 298 -8.26 -22.93 -10.44
N GLU A 299 -7.17 -22.25 -10.79
CA GLU A 299 -6.18 -22.73 -11.76
C GLU A 299 -6.78 -23.12 -13.13
N ASP A 300 -7.84 -22.41 -13.53
CA ASP A 300 -8.61 -22.71 -14.73
C ASP A 300 -8.04 -21.98 -15.96
N ASP A 301 -6.95 -22.51 -16.48
CA ASP A 301 -6.25 -21.97 -17.65
C ASP A 301 -7.13 -22.00 -18.91
N GLU A 302 -8.08 -22.95 -19.00
CA GLU A 302 -9.05 -23.04 -20.10
C GLU A 302 -10.04 -21.88 -20.06
N ALA A 303 -10.60 -21.56 -18.88
CA ALA A 303 -11.47 -20.41 -18.74
C ALA A 303 -10.75 -19.10 -19.07
N LEU A 304 -9.50 -18.93 -18.63
CA LEU A 304 -8.68 -17.75 -18.99
C LEU A 304 -8.46 -17.65 -20.51
N ALA A 305 -8.16 -18.78 -21.16
CA ALA A 305 -8.00 -18.82 -22.62
C ALA A 305 -9.31 -18.48 -23.36
N THR A 306 -10.44 -19.01 -22.90
CA THR A 306 -11.77 -18.71 -23.45
C THR A 306 -12.13 -17.24 -23.25
N MET A 307 -11.91 -16.68 -22.06
CA MET A 307 -12.10 -15.25 -21.79
C MET A 307 -11.26 -14.39 -22.75
N ALA A 308 -9.99 -14.72 -22.94
CA ALA A 308 -9.09 -13.98 -23.82
C ALA A 308 -9.54 -14.04 -25.30
N ALA A 309 -9.79 -15.25 -25.82
CA ALA A 309 -9.85 -15.50 -27.26
C ALA A 309 -11.25 -15.70 -27.85
N ALA A 310 -12.24 -16.15 -27.09
CA ALA A 310 -13.56 -16.52 -27.62
C ALA A 310 -14.37 -15.30 -28.13
N PRO A 311 -15.44 -15.50 -28.93
CA PRO A 311 -16.36 -14.42 -29.29
C PRO A 311 -16.90 -13.70 -28.04
N PRO A 312 -17.23 -12.39 -28.12
CA PRO A 312 -17.63 -11.60 -26.94
C PRO A 312 -18.74 -12.23 -26.08
N GLY A 313 -19.76 -12.84 -26.70
CA GLY A 313 -20.84 -13.50 -25.98
C GLY A 313 -20.40 -14.73 -25.19
N GLU A 314 -19.49 -15.53 -25.76
CA GLU A 314 -18.92 -16.72 -25.12
C GLU A 314 -17.96 -16.35 -23.99
N ALA A 315 -17.05 -15.40 -24.23
CA ALA A 315 -16.15 -14.87 -23.20
C ALA A 315 -16.95 -14.32 -22.00
N ARG A 316 -18.01 -13.54 -22.27
CA ARG A 316 -18.92 -13.03 -21.24
C ARG A 316 -19.67 -14.15 -20.52
N GLY A 317 -20.07 -15.21 -21.23
CA GLY A 317 -20.67 -16.41 -20.64
C GLY A 317 -19.75 -17.10 -19.64
N THR A 318 -18.49 -17.31 -20.01
CA THR A 318 -17.47 -17.87 -19.10
C THR A 318 -17.23 -16.96 -17.89
N MET A 319 -17.17 -15.63 -18.10
CA MET A 319 -17.06 -14.67 -17.00
C MET A 319 -18.27 -14.71 -16.06
N ALA A 320 -19.48 -14.82 -16.60
CA ALA A 320 -20.72 -14.88 -15.83
C ALA A 320 -20.76 -16.10 -14.90
N VAL A 321 -20.36 -17.27 -15.40
CA VAL A 321 -20.26 -18.50 -14.60
C VAL A 321 -19.27 -18.33 -13.46
N ARG A 322 -18.07 -17.82 -13.74
CA ARG A 322 -17.03 -17.64 -12.71
C ARG A 322 -17.42 -16.62 -11.64
N LEU A 323 -18.09 -15.53 -12.01
CA LEU A 323 -18.60 -14.57 -11.05
C LEU A 323 -19.73 -15.17 -10.19
N ALA A 324 -20.60 -15.98 -10.77
CA ALA A 324 -21.67 -16.66 -10.04
C ALA A 324 -21.10 -17.68 -9.04
N ASP A 325 -20.07 -18.44 -9.44
CA ASP A 325 -19.32 -19.35 -8.57
C ASP A 325 -18.70 -18.56 -7.40
N LEU A 326 -17.98 -17.48 -7.68
CA LEU A 326 -17.35 -16.63 -6.65
C LEU A 326 -18.39 -16.05 -5.68
N LEU A 327 -19.53 -15.59 -6.19
CA LEU A 327 -20.62 -15.08 -5.34
C LEU A 327 -21.20 -16.17 -4.44
N SER A 328 -21.36 -17.38 -4.97
CA SER A 328 -21.76 -18.56 -4.19
C SER A 328 -20.73 -18.88 -3.10
N ASP A 329 -19.44 -18.88 -3.44
CA ASP A 329 -18.34 -19.14 -2.51
C ASP A 329 -18.28 -18.09 -1.39
N ILE A 330 -18.48 -16.81 -1.70
CA ILE A 330 -18.54 -15.72 -0.70
C ILE A 330 -19.69 -15.96 0.29
N ARG A 331 -20.88 -16.33 -0.22
CA ARG A 331 -22.07 -16.59 0.61
C ARG A 331 -21.88 -17.83 1.48
N ALA A 332 -21.32 -18.89 0.92
CA ALA A 332 -21.00 -20.12 1.65
C ALA A 332 -19.96 -19.85 2.75
N THR A 333 -18.90 -19.09 2.44
CA THR A 333 -17.87 -18.69 3.41
C THR A 333 -18.49 -17.87 4.54
N ARG A 334 -19.35 -16.91 4.22
CA ARG A 334 -20.05 -16.09 5.22
C ARG A 334 -20.90 -16.92 6.18
N ALA A 335 -21.56 -17.96 5.69
CA ALA A 335 -22.37 -18.87 6.50
C ALA A 335 -21.51 -19.74 7.44
N LYS A 336 -20.28 -20.08 7.04
CA LYS A 336 -19.33 -20.86 7.86
C LYS A 336 -18.64 -20.03 8.95
N LEU A 337 -18.62 -18.69 8.86
CA LEU A 337 -17.93 -17.82 9.82
C LEU A 337 -18.45 -17.99 11.26
N GLY A 338 -17.58 -18.46 12.14
CA GLY A 338 -17.89 -18.72 13.56
C GLY A 338 -18.59 -20.07 13.81
N GLY A 339 -18.75 -20.89 12.76
CA GLY A 339 -19.06 -22.32 12.83
C GLY A 339 -17.86 -23.11 12.32
N ASP A 340 -17.98 -23.71 11.14
CA ASP A 340 -16.93 -24.53 10.50
C ASP A 340 -15.65 -23.75 10.17
N LEU A 341 -15.75 -22.43 9.99
CA LEU A 341 -14.61 -21.56 9.76
C LEU A 341 -14.24 -20.88 11.08
N ASP A 342 -13.20 -21.40 11.74
CA ASP A 342 -12.67 -20.84 12.97
C ASP A 342 -11.99 -19.50 12.68
N ASP A 343 -12.34 -18.49 13.48
CA ASP A 343 -11.75 -17.16 13.40
C ASP A 343 -10.24 -17.16 13.70
N ARG A 344 -9.73 -18.19 14.39
CA ARG A 344 -8.30 -18.39 14.67
C ARG A 344 -7.48 -18.84 13.46
N ASP A 345 -8.12 -19.22 12.37
CA ASP A 345 -7.42 -19.54 11.11
C ASP A 345 -7.33 -18.35 10.14
N LEU A 346 -7.96 -17.21 10.48
CA LEU A 346 -8.02 -16.03 9.62
C LEU A 346 -6.78 -15.13 9.79
N THR A 347 -5.57 -15.71 9.69
CA THR A 347 -4.27 -15.04 9.91
C THR A 347 -4.15 -13.68 9.20
N PRO A 348 -4.55 -13.51 7.93
CA PRO A 348 -4.44 -12.21 7.27
C PRO A 348 -5.26 -11.09 7.93
N LEU A 349 -6.35 -11.44 8.62
CA LEU A 349 -7.14 -10.48 9.39
C LEU A 349 -6.50 -10.19 10.75
N HIS A 350 -5.85 -11.17 11.37
CA HIS A 350 -5.09 -10.96 12.61
C HIS A 350 -3.93 -9.99 12.37
N GLU A 351 -3.16 -10.21 11.30
CA GLU A 351 -2.03 -9.36 10.93
C GLU A 351 -2.46 -7.90 10.70
N GLN A 352 -3.60 -7.66 10.06
CA GLN A 352 -4.15 -6.32 9.92
C GLN A 352 -4.49 -5.67 11.25
N LEU A 353 -5.19 -6.40 12.13
CA LEU A 353 -5.56 -5.88 13.44
C LEU A 353 -4.28 -5.56 14.23
N PHE A 354 -3.28 -6.43 14.21
CA PHE A 354 -1.98 -6.19 14.84
C PHE A 354 -1.18 -5.05 14.20
N ALA A 355 -1.41 -4.75 12.92
CA ALA A 355 -0.86 -3.60 12.22
C ALA A 355 -1.65 -2.29 12.49
N GLY A 356 -2.66 -2.32 13.35
CA GLY A 356 -3.44 -1.13 13.74
C GLY A 356 -4.67 -0.87 12.88
N ALA A 357 -5.15 -1.85 12.12
CA ALA A 357 -6.44 -1.74 11.44
C ALA A 357 -7.56 -1.52 12.46
N ALA A 358 -8.51 -0.64 12.11
CA ALA A 358 -9.66 -0.35 12.96
C ALA A 358 -10.44 -1.64 13.25
N SER A 359 -10.74 -1.88 14.53
CA SER A 359 -11.53 -3.02 14.98
C SER A 359 -12.97 -2.59 15.25
N ALA A 360 -13.92 -3.53 15.10
CA ALA A 360 -15.34 -3.25 15.33
C ALA A 360 -15.63 -2.83 16.77
N SER A 361 -14.83 -3.29 17.73
CA SER A 361 -14.94 -2.91 19.12
C SER A 361 -14.16 -1.64 19.48
N GLY A 362 -13.35 -1.08 18.59
CA GLY A 362 -12.45 0.04 18.88
C GLY A 362 -11.22 -0.32 19.71
N THR A 363 -10.95 -1.61 19.97
CA THR A 363 -9.69 -2.08 20.56
C THR A 363 -8.53 -1.83 19.61
N ASP A 364 -7.44 -1.28 20.14
CA ASP A 364 -6.16 -1.18 19.43
C ASP A 364 -5.38 -2.50 19.58
N TRP A 365 -5.55 -3.39 18.61
CA TRP A 365 -4.85 -4.68 18.58
C TRP A 365 -3.36 -4.56 18.29
N SER A 366 -2.83 -3.36 17.99
CA SER A 366 -1.39 -3.13 17.91
C SER A 366 -0.77 -2.88 19.30
N ALA A 367 -1.58 -2.56 20.31
CA ALA A 367 -1.12 -2.34 21.68
C ALA A 367 -0.51 -3.64 22.26
N PRO A 368 0.69 -3.60 22.89
CA PRO A 368 1.41 -4.81 23.27
C PRO A 368 0.63 -5.78 24.18
N GLY A 369 -0.19 -5.27 25.10
CA GLY A 369 -0.99 -6.09 26.02
C GLY A 369 -2.15 -6.81 25.32
N ASP A 370 -2.93 -6.07 24.53
CA ASP A 370 -4.07 -6.61 23.78
C ASP A 370 -3.60 -7.60 22.70
N ARG A 371 -2.51 -7.26 22.00
CA ARG A 371 -1.83 -8.14 21.04
C ARG A 371 -1.37 -9.43 21.70
N TRP A 372 -0.73 -9.37 22.87
CA TRP A 372 -0.30 -10.57 23.57
C TRP A 372 -1.48 -11.49 23.92
N ALA A 373 -2.60 -10.93 24.39
CA ALA A 373 -3.79 -11.72 24.71
C ALA A 373 -4.33 -12.45 23.47
N ALA A 374 -4.37 -11.77 22.32
CA ALA A 374 -4.74 -12.37 21.05
C ALA A 374 -3.74 -13.43 20.58
N GLU A 375 -2.43 -13.16 20.64
CA GLU A 375 -1.38 -14.11 20.27
C GLU A 375 -1.42 -15.40 21.12
N GLN A 376 -1.73 -15.31 22.42
CA GLN A 376 -1.92 -16.50 23.26
C GLN A 376 -3.10 -17.36 22.78
N LEU A 377 -4.24 -16.72 22.48
CA LEU A 377 -5.41 -17.43 21.94
C LEU A 377 -5.07 -18.15 20.62
N LEU A 378 -4.20 -17.57 19.80
CA LEU A 378 -3.74 -18.17 18.54
C LEU A 378 -2.70 -19.28 18.76
N ALA A 379 -1.83 -19.15 19.76
CA ALA A 379 -0.82 -20.16 20.08
C ALA A 379 -1.43 -21.47 20.59
N ASP A 380 -2.57 -21.41 21.28
CA ASP A 380 -3.33 -22.59 21.74
C ASP A 380 -4.10 -23.29 20.61
N HIS A 381 -4.03 -22.77 19.38
CA HIS A 381 -4.68 -23.33 18.21
C HIS A 381 -3.64 -24.01 17.32
N GLU A 382 -3.60 -25.34 17.34
CA GLU A 382 -2.90 -26.08 16.30
C GLU A 382 -3.60 -25.79 14.97
N SER A 383 -2.90 -25.12 14.05
CA SER A 383 -3.39 -24.91 12.69
C SER A 383 -3.37 -26.23 11.93
N THR A 384 -4.26 -27.16 12.27
CA THR A 384 -4.61 -28.28 11.41
C THR A 384 -4.95 -27.69 10.05
N ALA A 385 -4.12 -28.02 9.05
CA ALA A 385 -4.00 -27.31 7.78
C ALA A 385 -5.33 -26.75 7.27
N PHE A 386 -5.59 -25.49 7.64
CA PHE A 386 -6.77 -24.69 7.29
C PHE A 386 -7.12 -24.81 5.81
N TRP A 387 -6.08 -24.85 4.96
CA TRP A 387 -6.19 -24.98 3.52
C TRP A 387 -6.57 -26.39 3.02
N THR A 388 -6.31 -27.45 3.79
CA THR A 388 -6.72 -28.81 3.42
C THR A 388 -8.20 -29.10 3.70
N GLN A 389 -8.81 -28.45 4.70
CA GLN A 389 -10.23 -28.66 5.03
C GLN A 389 -11.19 -27.76 4.25
N LEU A 390 -10.72 -26.60 3.75
CA LEU A 390 -11.61 -25.63 3.12
C LEU A 390 -12.20 -26.09 1.78
N GLY A 391 -11.64 -27.09 1.09
CA GLY A 391 -12.05 -27.42 -0.28
C GLY A 391 -11.79 -26.27 -1.26
N LEU A 392 -11.61 -26.57 -2.54
CA LEU A 392 -11.11 -25.59 -3.53
C LEU A 392 -11.98 -24.31 -3.66
N GLY A 393 -13.30 -24.39 -3.42
CA GLY A 393 -14.20 -23.22 -3.53
C GLY A 393 -14.04 -22.19 -2.41
N THR A 394 -13.89 -22.61 -1.15
CA THR A 394 -13.77 -21.67 -0.01
C THR A 394 -12.41 -20.97 0.03
N LEU A 395 -11.40 -21.59 -0.57
CA LEU A 395 -10.05 -21.04 -0.78
C LEU A 395 -10.07 -19.79 -1.66
N ALA A 396 -10.85 -19.77 -2.74
CA ALA A 396 -10.92 -18.64 -3.65
C ALA A 396 -11.53 -17.39 -2.98
N ALA A 397 -12.66 -17.54 -2.27
CA ALA A 397 -13.24 -16.43 -1.52
C ALA A 397 -12.31 -15.89 -0.42
N ALA A 398 -11.60 -16.78 0.30
CA ALA A 398 -10.61 -16.39 1.30
C ALA A 398 -9.37 -15.72 0.70
N ALA A 399 -8.90 -16.18 -0.46
CA ALA A 399 -7.79 -15.56 -1.18
C ALA A 399 -8.21 -14.22 -1.83
N PHE A 400 -9.49 -14.03 -2.19
CA PHE A 400 -10.01 -12.74 -2.68
C PHE A 400 -10.07 -11.71 -1.55
N VAL A 401 -10.44 -12.15 -0.34
CA VAL A 401 -10.25 -11.37 0.89
C VAL A 401 -8.78 -10.95 0.99
N VAL A 402 -7.80 -11.85 0.83
CA VAL A 402 -6.36 -11.51 0.81
C VAL A 402 -5.97 -10.58 -0.34
N ALA A 403 -6.61 -10.68 -1.50
CA ALA A 403 -6.33 -9.84 -2.66
C ALA A 403 -6.79 -8.39 -2.45
N GLU A 404 -7.97 -8.13 -1.86
CA GLU A 404 -8.36 -6.77 -1.40
C GLU A 404 -7.31 -6.22 -0.41
N LEU A 405 -6.79 -7.09 0.46
CA LEU A 405 -5.78 -6.68 1.43
C LEU A 405 -4.49 -6.26 0.75
N ALA A 406 -4.00 -7.04 -0.22
CA ALA A 406 -2.82 -6.72 -1.01
C ALA A 406 -3.03 -5.46 -1.88
N SER A 407 -4.14 -5.35 -2.58
CA SER A 407 -4.36 -4.31 -3.60
C SER A 407 -4.59 -2.88 -3.04
N PHE A 408 -4.99 -2.74 -1.76
CA PHE A 408 -5.18 -1.45 -1.09
C PHE A 408 -3.96 -0.92 -0.30
N GLY A 409 -2.74 -1.33 -0.68
CA GLY A 409 -1.48 -0.77 -0.17
C GLY A 409 -0.58 -1.75 0.59
N SER A 410 -0.99 -3.01 0.78
CA SER A 410 -0.16 -4.05 1.43
C SER A 410 0.50 -5.04 0.46
N ALA A 411 0.26 -4.96 -0.86
CA ALA A 411 1.00 -5.72 -1.86
C ALA A 411 2.50 -5.42 -1.77
N THR A 412 2.86 -4.17 -1.44
CA THR A 412 4.23 -3.79 -1.10
C THR A 412 4.75 -4.53 0.13
N PHE A 413 3.89 -4.85 1.10
CA PHE A 413 4.24 -5.55 2.34
C PHE A 413 4.48 -7.05 2.11
N PHE A 414 3.62 -7.73 1.35
CA PHE A 414 3.80 -9.15 1.00
C PHE A 414 4.96 -9.38 0.03
N LEU A 415 5.20 -8.44 -0.90
CA LEU A 415 6.36 -8.48 -1.80
C LEU A 415 7.67 -8.11 -1.09
N ALA A 416 7.64 -7.23 -0.09
CA ALA A 416 8.82 -6.87 0.72
C ALA A 416 9.20 -7.94 1.76
N ALA A 417 8.21 -8.64 2.34
CA ALA A 417 8.47 -9.71 3.31
C ALA A 417 9.01 -10.99 2.66
N GLY A 418 8.61 -11.31 1.43
CA GLY A 418 9.09 -12.49 0.68
C GLY A 418 10.48 -12.35 0.06
N ALA A 419 10.93 -11.13 -0.28
CA ALA A 419 12.20 -10.88 -0.97
C ALA A 419 13.39 -10.61 -0.02
N GLY A 420 13.18 -10.59 1.30
CA GLY A 420 14.11 -9.99 2.26
C GLY A 420 15.34 -10.81 2.68
N VAL A 421 15.38 -12.14 2.50
CA VAL A 421 16.52 -12.95 2.99
C VAL A 421 16.76 -14.19 2.10
N ALA A 422 17.47 -14.02 0.98
CA ALA A 422 18.21 -15.13 0.37
C ALA A 422 19.44 -14.58 -0.37
N ALA A 423 20.62 -15.06 0.02
CA ALA A 423 21.91 -14.58 -0.42
C ALA A 423 22.17 -14.85 -1.92
N GLY A 424 22.56 -13.82 -2.67
CA GLY A 424 23.28 -13.93 -3.94
C GLY A 424 22.53 -13.41 -5.17
N GLY A 425 22.88 -12.20 -5.65
CA GLY A 425 22.54 -11.76 -7.02
C GLY A 425 22.36 -10.26 -7.21
N THR A 426 23.44 -9.55 -7.51
CA THR A 426 23.51 -8.13 -7.88
C THR A 426 22.80 -7.76 -9.21
N LEU A 427 22.08 -8.70 -9.83
CA LEU A 427 21.34 -8.51 -11.08
C LEU A 427 19.84 -8.23 -10.89
N ALA A 428 19.32 -8.32 -9.67
CA ALA A 428 17.88 -8.17 -9.39
C ALA A 428 17.44 -6.70 -9.15
N ALA A 429 18.33 -5.77 -8.80
CA ALA A 429 17.94 -4.41 -8.41
C ALA A 429 17.43 -3.53 -9.57
N GLY A 430 17.93 -3.73 -10.80
CA GLY A 430 17.67 -2.81 -11.92
C GLY A 430 16.25 -2.84 -12.49
N SER A 431 15.55 -3.99 -12.44
CA SER A 431 14.17 -4.10 -12.96
C SER A 431 13.11 -3.68 -11.94
N TRP A 432 13.41 -3.77 -10.64
CA TRP A 432 12.54 -3.28 -9.57
C TRP A 432 12.53 -1.75 -9.48
N GLU A 433 13.67 -1.09 -9.68
CA GLU A 433 13.72 0.37 -9.78
C GLU A 433 12.91 0.88 -11.01
N HIS A 434 12.87 0.12 -12.11
CA HIS A 434 12.07 0.45 -13.28
C HIS A 434 10.55 0.30 -13.04
N ALA A 435 10.14 -0.78 -12.37
CA ALA A 435 8.76 -1.01 -11.92
C ALA A 435 8.32 0.02 -10.85
N GLU A 436 9.21 0.40 -9.94
CA GLU A 436 8.97 1.42 -8.92
C GLU A 436 8.90 2.83 -9.53
N ASP A 437 9.73 3.14 -10.53
CA ASP A 437 9.67 4.39 -11.30
C ASP A 437 8.35 4.49 -12.10
N LEU A 438 7.85 3.38 -12.66
CA LEU A 438 6.55 3.30 -13.37
C LEU A 438 5.35 3.33 -12.39
N GLY A 439 5.42 2.62 -11.27
CA GLY A 439 4.41 2.64 -10.21
C GLY A 439 4.31 4.01 -9.52
N THR A 440 5.45 4.70 -9.35
CA THR A 440 5.51 6.09 -8.91
C THR A 440 4.90 7.03 -9.97
N ALA A 441 5.13 6.77 -11.26
CA ALA A 441 4.52 7.53 -12.35
C ALA A 441 2.98 7.34 -12.43
N ALA A 442 2.49 6.11 -12.20
CA ALA A 442 1.08 5.75 -12.17
C ALA A 442 0.35 6.32 -10.94
N ASN A 443 0.98 6.29 -9.76
CA ASN A 443 0.43 6.92 -8.55
C ASN A 443 0.47 8.47 -8.60
N ALA A 444 1.34 9.04 -9.44
CA ALA A 444 1.39 10.48 -9.72
C ALA A 444 0.43 10.94 -10.83
N SER A 445 -0.26 10.01 -11.52
CA SER A 445 -1.28 10.28 -12.54
C SER A 445 -2.66 10.10 -11.92
N THR A 446 -3.42 11.19 -11.78
CA THR A 446 -4.70 11.12 -11.07
C THR A 446 -5.86 11.87 -11.71
N GLY A 447 -5.83 12.01 -13.03
CA GLY A 447 -6.93 12.62 -13.79
C GLY A 447 -6.99 12.13 -15.24
N ALA A 448 -8.11 12.41 -15.89
CA ALA A 448 -8.48 12.00 -17.25
C ALA A 448 -7.71 12.74 -18.38
N GLY A 449 -6.41 13.00 -18.18
CA GLY A 449 -5.56 13.70 -19.16
C GLY A 449 -4.09 13.29 -19.13
N GLY A 450 -3.77 12.11 -18.59
CA GLY A 450 -2.43 11.54 -18.71
C GLY A 450 -2.22 10.94 -20.10
N LEU A 451 -1.10 11.26 -20.75
CA LEU A 451 -0.71 10.65 -22.05
C LEU A 451 -0.56 9.11 -21.97
N VAL A 452 -0.44 8.56 -20.75
CA VAL A 452 -0.44 7.12 -20.45
C VAL A 452 -1.33 6.91 -19.22
N SER A 453 -2.35 6.07 -19.35
CA SER A 453 -3.21 5.65 -18.22
C SER A 453 -2.45 4.70 -17.29
N ARG A 454 -2.87 4.61 -16.02
CA ARG A 454 -2.32 3.60 -15.08
C ARG A 454 -2.40 2.19 -15.67
N ALA A 455 -3.50 1.88 -16.37
CA ALA A 455 -3.67 0.63 -17.09
C ALA A 455 -2.58 0.39 -18.16
N GLN A 456 -2.19 1.42 -18.93
CA GLN A 456 -1.12 1.29 -19.93
C GLN A 456 0.27 1.11 -19.30
N ALA A 457 0.57 1.79 -18.18
CA ALA A 457 1.83 1.63 -17.47
C ALA A 457 1.95 0.25 -16.79
N ASP A 458 0.90 -0.17 -16.09
CA ASP A 458 0.80 -1.49 -15.46
C ASP A 458 0.91 -2.61 -16.52
N ARG A 459 0.34 -2.39 -17.71
CA ARG A 459 0.45 -3.32 -18.84
C ARG A 459 1.86 -3.40 -19.41
N ALA A 460 2.54 -2.28 -19.63
CA ALA A 460 3.91 -2.27 -20.15
C ALA A 460 4.86 -3.02 -19.19
N GLN A 461 4.71 -2.79 -17.89
CA GLN A 461 5.46 -3.50 -16.85
C GLN A 461 5.15 -5.01 -16.85
N THR A 462 3.87 -5.38 -16.87
CA THR A 462 3.41 -6.77 -16.96
C THR A 462 4.01 -7.47 -18.17
N THR A 463 3.91 -6.84 -19.34
CA THR A 463 4.42 -7.34 -20.60
C THR A 463 5.93 -7.53 -20.55
N ALA A 464 6.68 -6.57 -19.97
CA ALA A 464 8.12 -6.66 -19.82
C ALA A 464 8.53 -7.82 -18.91
N ILE A 465 7.86 -8.01 -17.77
CA ILE A 465 8.16 -9.12 -16.84
C ILE A 465 7.89 -10.47 -17.52
N VAL A 466 6.73 -10.63 -18.13
CA VAL A 466 6.35 -11.88 -18.80
C VAL A 466 7.27 -12.17 -19.97
N ASN A 467 7.60 -11.17 -20.80
CA ASN A 467 8.55 -11.33 -21.89
C ASN A 467 9.96 -11.63 -21.38
N SER A 468 10.40 -11.09 -20.24
CA SER A 468 11.70 -11.43 -19.67
C SER A 468 11.76 -12.91 -19.24
N ALA A 469 10.68 -13.43 -18.65
CA ALA A 469 10.60 -14.83 -18.24
C ALA A 469 10.51 -15.76 -19.47
N LEU A 470 9.75 -15.36 -20.49
CA LEU A 470 9.66 -16.11 -21.75
C LEU A 470 11.01 -16.10 -22.50
N LEU A 471 11.72 -14.98 -22.52
CA LEU A 471 13.07 -14.89 -23.08
C LEU A 471 14.05 -15.78 -22.31
N PHE A 472 13.98 -15.78 -20.98
CA PHE A 472 14.77 -16.68 -20.13
C PHE A 472 14.51 -18.15 -20.46
N LEU A 473 13.23 -18.54 -20.57
CA LEU A 473 12.81 -19.88 -21.01
C LEU A 473 13.32 -20.19 -22.43
N ASP A 474 13.29 -19.22 -23.33
CA ASP A 474 13.78 -19.34 -24.70
C ASP A 474 15.31 -19.47 -24.78
N LEU A 475 16.08 -19.19 -23.72
CA LEU A 475 17.51 -19.48 -23.68
C LEU A 475 17.81 -20.93 -23.25
N ILE A 476 16.80 -21.68 -22.84
CA ILE A 476 16.94 -23.05 -22.32
C ILE A 476 16.44 -24.03 -23.41
N PRO A 477 17.32 -24.83 -24.04
CA PRO A 477 16.94 -25.72 -25.14
C PRO A 477 15.77 -26.66 -24.81
N ALA A 478 15.74 -27.20 -23.58
CA ALA A 478 14.67 -28.08 -23.10
C ALA A 478 13.30 -27.37 -23.03
N ALA A 479 13.27 -26.05 -22.86
CA ALA A 479 12.04 -25.26 -22.79
C ALA A 479 11.59 -24.69 -24.15
N ARG A 480 12.44 -24.73 -25.20
CA ARG A 480 12.13 -24.22 -26.56
C ARG A 480 11.11 -25.06 -27.34
N ALA A 481 10.96 -26.34 -27.02
CA ALA A 481 10.12 -27.27 -27.80
C ALA A 481 8.60 -27.00 -27.73
N VAL A 482 8.15 -26.03 -26.92
CA VAL A 482 6.72 -25.78 -26.62
C VAL A 482 6.17 -24.52 -27.35
N ARG A 483 6.94 -23.93 -28.29
CA ARG A 483 6.77 -22.56 -28.83
C ARG A 483 5.51 -22.23 -29.67
N GLY A 484 4.72 -23.20 -30.13
CA GLY A 484 3.88 -23.03 -31.34
C GLY A 484 2.75 -22.00 -31.29
N ALA A 485 2.12 -21.75 -30.14
CA ALA A 485 0.82 -21.07 -30.11
C ALA A 485 0.82 -19.61 -29.59
N ALA A 486 1.62 -19.28 -28.57
CA ALA A 486 1.44 -18.04 -27.79
C ALA A 486 2.08 -16.77 -28.40
N VAL A 487 3.08 -16.90 -29.27
CA VAL A 487 3.78 -15.76 -29.90
C VAL A 487 3.11 -15.34 -31.22
N ALA A 488 2.51 -16.29 -31.93
CA ALA A 488 1.83 -16.04 -33.21
C ALA A 488 0.53 -15.23 -33.05
N SER A 489 -0.22 -15.43 -31.97
CA SER A 489 -1.46 -14.70 -31.67
C SER A 489 -1.22 -13.20 -31.40
N ARG A 490 -0.15 -12.86 -30.67
CA ARG A 490 0.20 -11.45 -30.36
C ARG A 490 0.71 -10.69 -31.58
N GLY A 491 1.55 -11.30 -32.41
CA GLY A 491 2.05 -10.68 -33.65
C GLY A 491 0.93 -10.34 -34.64
N ALA A 492 -0.07 -11.22 -34.77
CA ALA A 492 -1.23 -10.99 -35.64
C ALA A 492 -2.15 -9.87 -35.11
N ARG A 493 -2.39 -9.81 -33.80
CA ARG A 493 -3.31 -8.82 -33.19
C ARG A 493 -2.69 -7.43 -33.02
N ALA A 494 -1.41 -7.36 -32.70
CA ALA A 494 -0.68 -6.08 -32.62
C ALA A 494 -0.68 -5.37 -33.99
N GLY A 495 -0.45 -6.10 -35.09
CA GLY A 495 -0.48 -5.55 -36.45
C GLY A 495 -1.87 -5.08 -36.90
N VAL A 496 -2.94 -5.79 -36.51
CA VAL A 496 -4.33 -5.36 -36.81
C VAL A 496 -4.69 -4.09 -36.04
N ARG A 497 -4.22 -3.94 -34.80
CA ARG A 497 -4.50 -2.77 -33.95
C ARG A 497 -3.70 -1.54 -34.36
N GLU A 498 -2.42 -1.68 -34.68
CA GLU A 498 -1.61 -0.58 -35.21
C GLU A 498 -2.21 -0.07 -36.54
N GLY A 499 -2.71 -0.98 -37.38
CA GLY A 499 -3.46 -0.63 -38.57
C GLY A 499 -4.80 0.05 -38.29
N ALA A 500 -5.58 -0.43 -37.30
CA ALA A 500 -6.88 0.15 -36.93
C ALA A 500 -6.75 1.51 -36.23
N GLU A 501 -5.75 1.71 -35.37
CA GLU A 501 -5.47 2.99 -34.71
C GLU A 501 -4.94 4.02 -35.71
N GLN A 502 -4.07 3.63 -36.66
CA GLN A 502 -3.66 4.51 -37.76
C GLN A 502 -4.83 4.85 -38.70
N THR A 503 -5.76 3.91 -38.92
CA THR A 503 -6.95 4.13 -39.73
C THR A 503 -7.95 5.03 -39.01
N ALA A 504 -8.19 4.85 -37.70
CA ALA A 504 -9.08 5.66 -36.88
C ALA A 504 -8.57 7.09 -36.65
N VAL A 505 -7.26 7.28 -36.53
CA VAL A 505 -6.63 8.62 -36.49
C VAL A 505 -6.76 9.33 -37.84
N ARG A 506 -6.71 8.58 -38.95
CA ARG A 506 -6.89 9.10 -40.30
C ARG A 506 -8.36 9.44 -40.61
N THR A 507 -9.30 8.54 -40.32
CA THR A 507 -10.74 8.77 -40.52
C THR A 507 -11.33 9.74 -39.50
N GLY A 508 -10.78 9.83 -38.29
CA GLY A 508 -11.16 10.86 -37.31
C GLY A 508 -10.74 12.27 -37.72
N ARG A 509 -9.61 12.41 -38.44
CA ARG A 509 -9.18 13.70 -39.01
C ARG A 509 -10.07 14.14 -40.17
N GLU A 510 -10.49 13.20 -41.00
CA GLU A 510 -11.37 13.43 -42.15
C GLU A 510 -12.84 13.63 -41.70
N GLY A 511 -13.28 12.93 -40.64
CA GLY A 511 -14.64 13.05 -40.07
C GLY A 511 -14.90 14.35 -39.32
N VAL A 512 -13.88 14.95 -38.69
CA VAL A 512 -14.00 16.25 -37.98
C VAL A 512 -14.14 17.42 -38.95
N GLU A 513 -13.61 17.31 -40.18
CA GLU A 513 -13.82 18.34 -41.23
C GLU A 513 -15.19 18.22 -41.90
N GLN A 514 -15.81 17.04 -41.89
CA GLN A 514 -17.07 16.77 -42.60
C GLN A 514 -18.31 16.81 -41.69
N ALA A 515 -18.17 16.52 -40.39
CA ALA A 515 -19.24 16.63 -39.39
C ALA A 515 -19.48 18.08 -38.90
N GLY A 516 -18.65 19.05 -39.30
CA GLY A 516 -18.80 20.46 -38.95
C GLY A 516 -19.92 21.22 -39.68
N ARG A 517 -20.78 20.55 -40.47
CA ARG A 517 -21.86 21.23 -41.20
C ARG A 517 -23.27 20.67 -41.06
N GLU A 518 -23.50 19.44 -40.63
CA GLU A 518 -24.87 18.91 -40.54
C GLU A 518 -25.01 17.92 -39.38
N GLY A 519 -25.87 18.23 -38.40
CA GLY A 519 -26.33 17.27 -37.40
C GLY A 519 -26.16 17.68 -35.94
N ALA A 520 -26.69 18.83 -35.53
CA ALA A 520 -26.92 19.14 -34.12
C ALA A 520 -28.44 19.20 -33.88
N GLU A 521 -29.05 18.07 -33.54
CA GLU A 521 -30.24 18.00 -32.68
C GLU A 521 -30.60 16.53 -32.38
N GLN A 522 -30.90 16.27 -31.10
CA GLN A 522 -31.39 15.02 -30.48
C GLN A 522 -30.34 14.08 -29.85
N ALA A 523 -29.96 14.39 -28.61
CA ALA A 523 -29.74 13.39 -27.57
C ALA A 523 -30.00 14.04 -26.19
N THR A 524 -30.83 13.38 -25.38
CA THR A 524 -31.37 13.85 -24.10
C THR A 524 -30.35 13.88 -22.96
N ALA A 525 -30.47 14.88 -22.10
CA ALA A 525 -29.50 15.31 -21.09
C ALA A 525 -29.28 14.36 -19.88
N GLU A 526 -30.02 13.26 -19.77
CA GLU A 526 -30.04 12.44 -18.55
C GLU A 526 -29.05 11.27 -18.57
N GLY A 527 -28.60 10.81 -19.74
CA GLY A 527 -27.62 9.70 -19.87
C GLY A 527 -26.17 10.11 -19.56
N VAL A 528 -25.83 11.38 -19.81
CA VAL A 528 -24.47 11.92 -19.59
C VAL A 528 -24.18 12.13 -18.09
N GLU A 529 -25.22 12.30 -17.27
CA GLU A 529 -25.09 12.56 -15.83
C GLU A 529 -24.78 11.30 -15.01
N GLN A 530 -25.15 10.10 -15.52
CA GLN A 530 -24.93 8.83 -14.82
C GLN A 530 -23.60 8.18 -15.19
N ALA A 531 -23.16 8.27 -16.45
CA ALA A 531 -21.84 7.81 -16.91
C ALA A 531 -20.67 8.51 -16.20
N THR A 532 -20.90 9.70 -15.64
CA THR A 532 -19.87 10.42 -14.89
C THR A 532 -19.75 10.05 -13.41
N LYS A 533 -20.70 9.32 -12.80
CA LYS A 533 -20.67 9.03 -11.35
C LYS A 533 -19.77 7.87 -10.94
N ALA A 534 -19.50 6.91 -11.83
CA ALA A 534 -18.75 5.68 -11.47
C ALA A 534 -17.21 5.82 -11.50
N SER A 535 -16.66 6.91 -12.07
CA SER A 535 -15.20 7.16 -12.18
C SER A 535 -14.69 8.35 -11.33
N ARG A 536 -15.56 9.03 -10.58
CA ARG A 536 -15.22 10.33 -9.98
C ARG A 536 -14.42 10.22 -8.67
N ARG A 537 -13.13 10.54 -8.78
CA ARG A 537 -12.56 11.55 -7.86
C ARG A 537 -13.46 12.79 -8.01
N LEU A 538 -14.18 13.18 -6.95
CA LEU A 538 -15.16 14.27 -6.94
C LEU A 538 -14.76 15.41 -7.88
N GLN A 539 -15.60 15.67 -8.88
CA GLN A 539 -15.44 16.86 -9.71
C GLN A 539 -15.56 18.09 -8.78
N PRO A 540 -14.91 19.23 -9.10
CA PRO A 540 -14.95 20.41 -8.24
C PRO A 540 -16.37 20.80 -7.82
N ASN A 541 -17.36 20.55 -8.68
CA ASN A 541 -18.76 20.87 -8.47
C ASN A 541 -19.56 19.94 -7.55
N GLU A 542 -18.97 18.85 -7.08
CA GLU A 542 -19.65 17.88 -6.20
C GLU A 542 -19.21 17.99 -4.74
N ALA A 543 -18.21 18.82 -4.44
CA ALA A 543 -17.80 19.05 -3.07
C ALA A 543 -18.89 19.79 -2.28
N ALA A 544 -19.07 19.44 -1.01
CA ALA A 544 -20.09 20.02 -0.14
C ALA A 544 -19.96 21.56 -0.03
N ASN A 545 -18.74 22.09 -0.12
CA ASN A 545 -18.48 23.53 -0.09
C ASN A 545 -18.51 24.22 -1.47
N TRP A 546 -18.77 23.50 -2.56
CA TRP A 546 -18.60 24.03 -3.92
C TRP A 546 -19.45 25.27 -4.19
N ALA A 547 -20.72 25.29 -3.77
CA ALA A 547 -21.62 26.40 -4.07
C ALA A 547 -21.09 27.74 -3.52
N SER A 548 -20.58 27.75 -2.28
CA SER A 548 -19.94 28.93 -1.70
C SER A 548 -18.59 29.21 -2.37
N VAL A 549 -17.74 28.20 -2.54
CA VAL A 549 -16.41 28.38 -3.12
C VAL A 549 -16.47 28.92 -4.57
N ALA A 550 -17.37 28.41 -5.38
CA ALA A 550 -17.54 28.80 -6.77
C ALA A 550 -18.01 30.25 -6.91
N HIS A 551 -18.96 30.67 -6.06
CA HIS A 551 -19.49 32.03 -6.08
C HIS A 551 -18.51 33.05 -5.47
N ASP A 552 -17.93 32.70 -4.33
CA ASP A 552 -17.18 33.63 -3.51
C ASP A 552 -15.71 33.74 -3.91
N TYR A 553 -15.12 32.71 -4.53
CA TYR A 553 -13.68 32.62 -4.75
C TYR A 553 -13.26 32.34 -6.20
N VAL A 554 -13.93 31.42 -6.90
CA VAL A 554 -13.51 31.03 -8.26
C VAL A 554 -13.61 32.22 -9.23
N GLY A 555 -12.54 32.45 -10.01
CA GLY A 555 -12.43 33.59 -10.92
C GLY A 555 -11.91 34.87 -10.29
N LYS A 556 -11.73 34.93 -8.96
CA LYS A 556 -11.19 36.09 -8.24
C LYS A 556 -9.72 35.88 -7.88
N ARG A 557 -8.96 36.97 -7.73
CA ARG A 557 -7.56 36.89 -7.32
C ARG A 557 -7.45 36.53 -5.84
N LEU A 558 -6.57 35.60 -5.50
CA LEU A 558 -6.35 35.17 -4.12
C LEU A 558 -6.02 36.35 -3.18
N VAL A 559 -5.30 37.36 -3.68
CA VAL A 559 -4.94 38.56 -2.89
C VAL A 559 -6.14 39.46 -2.56
N GLU A 560 -7.24 39.36 -3.32
CA GLU A 560 -8.44 40.17 -3.12
C GLU A 560 -9.42 39.49 -2.14
N VAL A 561 -9.53 38.17 -2.21
CA VAL A 561 -10.54 37.40 -1.45
C VAL A 561 -9.98 36.52 -0.33
N GLY A 562 -8.67 36.35 -0.26
CA GLY A 562 -8.02 35.43 0.67
C GLY A 562 -8.26 33.94 0.33
N PRO A 563 -7.66 33.01 1.09
CA PRO A 563 -7.98 31.59 0.97
C PRO A 563 -9.45 31.33 1.35
N PRO A 564 -10.15 30.44 0.63
CA PRO A 564 -11.45 29.96 1.07
C PRO A 564 -11.36 29.22 2.42
N PRO A 565 -12.44 29.18 3.22
CA PRO A 565 -12.49 28.38 4.44
C PRO A 565 -12.08 26.93 4.19
N GLY A 566 -11.22 26.39 5.05
CA GLY A 566 -10.67 25.03 4.91
C GLY A 566 -9.49 24.92 3.94
N TYR A 567 -8.98 26.03 3.40
CA TYR A 567 -7.76 26.09 2.61
C TYR A 567 -6.71 26.97 3.28
N SER A 568 -5.45 26.65 3.04
CA SER A 568 -4.28 27.44 3.40
C SER A 568 -3.49 27.80 2.15
N THR A 569 -2.86 28.97 2.17
CA THR A 569 -1.97 29.44 1.12
C THR A 569 -0.52 29.22 1.49
N TYR A 570 0.25 28.68 0.55
CA TYR A 570 1.69 28.49 0.70
C TYR A 570 2.41 29.19 -0.44
N HIS A 571 3.53 29.85 -0.14
CA HIS A 571 4.39 30.43 -1.17
C HIS A 571 5.54 29.47 -1.48
N VAL A 572 5.60 29.00 -2.72
CA VAL A 572 6.68 28.13 -3.21
C VAL A 572 7.25 28.76 -4.47
N GLY A 573 8.53 29.12 -4.45
CA GLY A 573 9.20 29.73 -5.62
C GLY A 573 8.60 31.08 -6.05
N GLY A 574 8.06 31.87 -5.11
CA GLY A 574 7.41 33.15 -5.42
C GLY A 574 5.97 33.03 -5.91
N ARG A 575 5.47 31.81 -6.16
CA ARG A 575 4.07 31.57 -6.54
C ARG A 575 3.25 31.15 -5.30
N ALA A 576 2.06 31.71 -5.17
CA ALA A 576 1.09 31.26 -4.19
C ALA A 576 0.46 29.93 -4.66
N ILE A 577 0.28 28.99 -3.75
CA ILE A 577 -0.38 27.70 -3.96
C ILE A 577 -1.48 27.58 -2.91
N LEU A 578 -2.67 27.17 -3.33
CA LEU A 578 -3.79 26.89 -2.44
C LEU A 578 -3.82 25.39 -2.12
N ARG A 579 -3.89 25.03 -0.84
CA ARG A 579 -3.95 23.63 -0.38
C ARG A 579 -5.06 23.48 0.66
N ARG A 580 -5.77 22.35 0.64
CA ARG A 580 -6.75 22.00 1.68
C ARG A 580 -6.05 21.77 3.02
N ASN A 581 -6.66 22.21 4.11
CA ASN A 581 -6.15 22.00 5.47
C ASN A 581 -6.19 20.51 5.86
N ASN A 582 -7.18 19.77 5.36
CA ASN A 582 -7.27 18.31 5.44
C ASN A 582 -7.24 17.72 4.03
N ALA A 583 -6.25 16.86 3.75
CA ALA A 583 -6.02 16.32 2.41
C ALA A 583 -7.05 15.25 2.00
N ASP A 584 -7.63 14.55 2.98
CA ASP A 584 -8.56 13.43 2.77
C ASP A 584 -10.02 13.86 2.89
N ASP A 585 -10.26 15.14 3.16
CA ASP A 585 -11.60 15.65 3.26
C ASP A 585 -12.23 15.79 1.87
N ALA A 586 -13.00 14.78 1.51
CA ALA A 586 -13.81 14.72 0.30
C ALA A 586 -14.83 15.88 0.23
N LEU A 587 -15.12 16.55 1.35
CA LEU A 587 -16.11 17.64 1.40
C LEU A 587 -15.61 18.96 0.77
N PHE A 588 -14.32 19.08 0.47
CA PHE A 588 -13.70 20.32 -0.05
C PHE A 588 -13.32 20.22 -1.53
N ALA A 589 -13.82 21.17 -2.32
CA ALA A 589 -13.54 21.30 -3.75
C ALA A 589 -12.04 21.33 -4.04
N ARG A 590 -11.62 20.74 -5.16
CA ARG A 590 -10.24 20.95 -5.62
C ARG A 590 -10.15 22.34 -6.25
N LEU A 591 -9.24 23.15 -5.75
CA LEU A 591 -8.96 24.49 -6.23
C LEU A 591 -7.48 24.63 -6.58
N SER A 592 -7.19 25.50 -7.52
CA SER A 592 -5.84 25.83 -7.95
C SER A 592 -5.71 27.33 -8.22
N LEU A 593 -4.48 27.78 -8.43
CA LEU A 593 -4.18 29.17 -8.79
C LEU A 593 -3.52 29.18 -10.15
N ASP A 594 -4.00 30.02 -11.06
CA ASP A 594 -3.34 30.27 -12.34
C ASP A 594 -2.12 31.18 -12.19
N GLU A 595 -1.50 31.58 -13.31
CA GLU A 595 -0.31 32.45 -13.32
C GLU A 595 -0.61 33.85 -12.76
N GLY A 596 -1.85 34.33 -12.87
CA GLY A 596 -2.29 35.62 -12.32
C GLY A 596 -2.74 35.57 -10.86
N GLY A 597 -2.61 34.41 -10.20
CA GLY A 597 -3.11 34.20 -8.85
C GLY A 597 -4.64 34.15 -8.77
N ILE A 598 -5.33 33.90 -9.87
CA ILE A 598 -6.79 33.72 -9.91
C ILE A 598 -7.13 32.30 -9.49
N ILE A 599 -8.10 32.15 -8.59
CA ILE A 599 -8.57 30.85 -8.10
C ILE A 599 -9.36 30.16 -9.21
N ARG A 600 -8.92 28.96 -9.61
CA ARG A 600 -9.55 28.11 -10.62
C ARG A 600 -10.08 26.84 -10.00
N ALA A 601 -11.19 26.36 -10.53
CA ALA A 601 -11.75 25.07 -10.20
C ALA A 601 -10.86 23.94 -10.74
N GLY A 602 -10.70 22.86 -9.96
CA GLY A 602 -9.92 21.70 -10.35
C GLY A 602 -8.44 21.78 -9.96
N ALA A 603 -7.74 20.68 -10.20
CA ALA A 603 -6.28 20.67 -10.10
C ALA A 603 -5.71 21.58 -11.21
N PRO A 604 -4.62 22.33 -10.95
CA PRO A 604 -4.00 23.07 -12.04
C PRO A 604 -3.56 22.04 -13.09
N PRO A 605 -3.70 22.33 -14.40
CA PRO A 605 -3.08 21.50 -15.41
C PRO A 605 -1.59 21.42 -15.07
N ARG A 606 -1.15 20.25 -14.59
CA ARG A 606 0.26 20.02 -14.32
C ARG A 606 0.90 19.93 -15.69
N VAL A 607 1.42 21.05 -16.17
CA VAL A 607 2.33 21.07 -17.32
C VAL A 607 3.57 20.29 -16.90
N ARG A 608 3.52 18.97 -17.13
CA ARG A 608 4.67 18.11 -16.97
C ARG A 608 5.69 18.59 -18.00
N VAL A 609 6.88 18.91 -17.51
CA VAL A 609 7.98 19.33 -18.38
C VAL A 609 8.68 18.11 -18.94
N SER A 610 8.84 17.09 -18.10
CA SER A 610 9.47 15.83 -18.41
C SER A 610 8.42 14.74 -18.61
N ASN A 611 8.60 13.96 -19.66
CA ASN A 611 8.01 12.67 -19.93
C ASN A 611 8.94 11.57 -19.35
N PRO A 612 8.50 10.84 -18.30
CA PRO A 612 9.31 9.80 -17.67
C PRO A 612 9.78 8.69 -18.63
N LEU A 613 8.98 8.31 -19.62
CA LEU A 613 9.35 7.29 -20.60
C LEU A 613 10.49 7.79 -21.48
N ARG A 614 10.34 9.01 -22.02
CA ARG A 614 11.39 9.64 -22.83
C ARG A 614 12.68 9.81 -22.05
N LYS A 615 12.58 10.24 -20.79
CA LYS A 615 13.73 10.34 -19.88
C LYS A 615 14.41 8.98 -19.66
N ALA A 616 13.64 7.92 -19.49
CA ALA A 616 14.18 6.56 -19.32
C ALA A 616 14.89 6.06 -20.58
N GLU A 617 14.33 6.31 -21.77
CA GLU A 617 14.98 6.03 -23.06
C GLU A 617 16.32 6.75 -23.17
N SER A 618 16.34 8.05 -22.86
CA SER A 618 17.57 8.85 -22.94
C SER A 618 18.61 8.45 -21.89
N VAL A 619 18.20 7.99 -20.71
CA VAL A 619 19.10 7.32 -19.76
C VAL A 619 19.66 6.02 -20.37
N GLY A 620 18.82 5.19 -20.98
CA GLY A 620 19.25 3.97 -21.68
C GLY A 620 20.28 4.26 -22.77
N GLU A 621 20.08 5.32 -23.54
CA GLU A 621 21.02 5.78 -24.56
C GLU A 621 22.36 6.23 -23.98
N LEU A 622 22.35 7.02 -22.88
CA LEU A 622 23.58 7.41 -22.18
C LEU A 622 24.34 6.20 -21.65
N LEU A 623 23.63 5.22 -21.08
CA LEU A 623 24.23 3.98 -20.60
C LEU A 623 24.87 3.19 -21.74
N ALA A 624 24.16 3.03 -22.87
CA ALA A 624 24.67 2.35 -24.05
C ALA A 624 25.93 3.03 -24.61
N ARG A 625 25.94 4.36 -24.71
CA ARG A 625 27.12 5.15 -25.14
C ARG A 625 28.34 4.94 -24.23
N ALA A 626 28.09 4.72 -22.93
CA ALA A 626 29.14 4.46 -21.95
C ALA A 626 29.48 2.96 -21.77
N GLY A 627 28.88 2.06 -22.56
CA GLY A 627 29.14 0.62 -22.48
C GLY A 627 28.49 -0.08 -21.28
N HIS A 628 27.42 0.49 -20.73
CA HIS A 628 26.65 -0.08 -19.63
C HIS A 628 25.31 -0.62 -20.12
N THR A 629 24.93 -1.81 -19.65
CA THR A 629 23.64 -2.45 -19.97
C THR A 629 22.53 -2.10 -18.98
N ALA A 630 22.87 -1.51 -17.84
CA ALA A 630 21.93 -1.12 -16.79
C ALA A 630 22.41 0.13 -16.04
N ARG A 631 21.47 0.86 -15.44
CA ARG A 631 21.78 2.00 -14.57
C ARG A 631 22.59 1.49 -13.38
N PRO A 632 23.77 2.06 -13.13
CA PRO A 632 24.57 1.65 -11.98
C PRO A 632 23.87 1.97 -10.67
N PRO A 633 24.04 1.14 -9.63
CA PRO A 633 23.34 1.34 -8.36
C PRO A 633 23.69 2.70 -7.76
N TYR A 634 22.72 3.30 -7.08
CA TYR A 634 22.87 4.60 -6.39
C TYR A 634 23.21 5.77 -7.30
N HIS A 635 22.88 5.68 -8.59
CA HIS A 635 22.94 6.80 -9.53
C HIS A 635 21.54 7.31 -9.85
N GLN A 636 21.37 8.62 -9.93
CA GLN A 636 20.10 9.27 -10.23
C GLN A 636 20.22 10.13 -11.47
N ALA A 637 19.21 10.06 -12.33
CA ALA A 637 19.14 10.87 -13.55
C ALA A 637 18.55 12.26 -13.25
N HIS A 638 19.30 13.30 -13.55
CA HIS A 638 18.94 14.70 -13.35
C HIS A 638 18.86 15.44 -14.67
N HIS A 639 17.93 16.38 -14.79
CA HIS A 639 17.94 17.33 -15.91
C HIS A 639 18.96 18.43 -15.63
N VAL A 640 19.83 18.71 -16.60
CA VAL A 640 20.88 19.74 -16.53
C VAL A 640 20.25 21.12 -16.55
N ILE A 641 19.27 21.36 -17.42
CA ILE A 641 18.29 22.44 -17.31
C ILE A 641 17.16 21.95 -16.41
N PRO A 642 17.02 22.46 -15.18
CA PRO A 642 16.00 21.97 -14.26
C PRO A 642 14.58 22.24 -14.75
N ASN A 643 13.62 21.37 -14.37
CA ASN A 643 12.19 21.54 -14.66
C ASN A 643 11.66 22.94 -14.35
N GLU A 644 12.16 23.56 -13.27
CA GLU A 644 11.75 24.90 -12.86
C GLU A 644 12.16 25.97 -13.87
N VAL A 645 13.33 25.83 -14.50
CA VAL A 645 13.82 26.78 -15.52
C VAL A 645 12.95 26.71 -16.76
N VAL A 646 12.59 25.50 -17.21
CA VAL A 646 11.73 25.34 -18.37
C VAL A 646 10.31 25.84 -18.13
N ARG A 647 9.81 25.77 -16.89
CA ARG A 647 8.50 26.33 -16.52
C ARG A 647 8.49 27.85 -16.43
N SER A 648 9.55 28.42 -15.83
CA SER A 648 9.55 29.82 -15.40
C SER A 648 10.21 30.76 -16.41
N HIS A 649 11.10 30.27 -17.26
CA HIS A 649 11.88 31.10 -18.17
C HIS A 649 11.30 31.11 -19.59
N LEU A 650 11.09 32.30 -20.16
CA LEU A 650 10.44 32.49 -21.45
C LEU A 650 11.18 31.75 -22.59
N LEU A 651 12.52 31.84 -22.62
CA LEU A 651 13.38 31.14 -23.60
C LEU A 651 13.05 29.64 -23.71
N PHE A 652 13.11 28.91 -22.60
CA PHE A 652 12.93 27.46 -22.63
C PHE A 652 11.47 27.03 -22.82
N ARG A 653 10.51 27.83 -22.34
CA ARG A 653 9.09 27.59 -22.61
C ARG A 653 8.81 27.66 -24.11
N LEU A 654 9.23 28.74 -24.77
CA LEU A 654 9.07 28.89 -26.22
C LEU A 654 9.86 27.84 -26.99
N ALA A 655 11.12 27.57 -26.60
CA ALA A 655 11.96 26.58 -27.27
C ALA A 655 11.33 25.19 -27.24
N ARG A 656 10.72 24.81 -26.11
CA ARG A 656 9.99 23.54 -25.99
C ARG A 656 8.67 23.56 -26.78
N GLU A 657 7.89 24.63 -26.69
CA GLU A 657 6.63 24.78 -27.43
C GLU A 657 6.82 24.70 -28.95
N ARG A 658 7.94 25.21 -29.47
CA ARG A 658 8.32 25.12 -30.88
C ARG A 658 9.10 23.85 -31.24
N GLY A 659 9.30 22.93 -30.29
CA GLY A 659 9.99 21.67 -30.52
C GLY A 659 11.49 21.79 -30.81
N VAL A 660 12.11 22.95 -30.56
CA VAL A 660 13.54 23.17 -30.75
C VAL A 660 14.40 22.84 -29.52
N PHE A 661 13.75 22.50 -28.41
CA PHE A 661 14.37 21.99 -27.19
C PHE A 661 13.57 20.80 -26.64
N ASP A 662 14.16 19.60 -26.69
CA ASP A 662 13.64 18.41 -26.01
C ASP A 662 14.22 18.34 -24.59
N HIS A 663 13.36 18.55 -23.60
CA HIS A 663 13.76 18.58 -22.20
C HIS A 663 14.29 17.23 -21.70
N ASP A 664 13.84 16.13 -22.29
CA ASP A 664 14.25 14.78 -21.89
C ASP A 664 15.35 14.22 -22.78
N ALA A 665 15.90 15.01 -23.70
CA ALA A 665 16.98 14.58 -24.58
C ALA A 665 18.23 14.14 -23.77
N PRO A 666 19.03 13.18 -24.29
CA PRO A 666 20.24 12.72 -23.62
C PRO A 666 21.20 13.85 -23.24
N GLU A 667 21.29 14.91 -24.06
CA GLU A 667 22.16 16.07 -23.85
C GLU A 667 21.76 16.92 -22.64
N ASN A 668 20.51 16.80 -22.18
CA ASN A 668 19.99 17.47 -20.99
C ASN A 668 19.92 16.55 -19.77
N ILE A 669 20.47 15.33 -19.82
CA ILE A 669 20.45 14.37 -18.71
C ILE A 669 21.86 14.14 -18.15
N ALA A 670 22.00 14.25 -16.84
CA ALA A 670 23.20 13.89 -16.08
C ALA A 670 22.89 12.71 -15.14
N LEU A 671 23.73 11.68 -15.14
CA LEU A 671 23.68 10.61 -14.13
C LEU A 671 24.61 10.95 -12.98
N LEU A 672 24.05 11.28 -11.82
CA LEU A 672 24.82 11.70 -10.65
C LEU A 672 24.84 10.57 -9.61
N ALA A 673 26.02 10.23 -9.12
CA ALA A 673 26.17 9.30 -8.00
C ALA A 673 25.65 9.95 -6.71
N ARG A 674 25.03 9.16 -5.81
CA ARG A 674 24.66 9.67 -4.47
C ARG A 674 25.92 10.06 -3.68
N SER A 675 25.74 11.04 -2.80
CA SER A 675 26.75 11.51 -1.84
C SER A 675 27.03 10.47 -0.75
N GLU A 676 25.97 9.86 -0.22
CA GLU A 676 25.99 8.83 0.81
C GLU A 676 24.79 7.91 0.63
N VAL A 677 25.00 6.62 0.84
CA VAL A 677 23.97 5.58 0.88
C VAL A 677 23.96 4.95 2.27
N ARG A 678 22.76 4.83 2.84
CA ARG A 678 22.53 4.15 4.12
C ARG A 678 21.61 2.97 3.87
N GLU A 679 22.14 1.77 4.05
CA GLU A 679 21.37 0.53 3.96
C GLU A 679 21.21 -0.06 5.36
N PRO A 680 20.04 -0.62 5.71
CA PRO A 680 19.86 -1.31 7.00
C PRO A 680 20.95 -2.39 7.20
N GLY A 681 21.62 -2.36 8.34
CA GLY A 681 22.66 -3.33 8.68
C GLY A 681 24.03 -3.12 8.00
N ARG A 682 24.22 -2.04 7.23
CA ARG A 682 25.52 -1.68 6.64
C ARG A 682 25.96 -0.28 7.07
N ALA A 683 27.28 -0.09 7.18
CA ALA A 683 27.84 1.24 7.40
C ALA A 683 27.52 2.15 6.19
N PRO A 684 27.25 3.44 6.41
CA PRO A 684 27.10 4.39 5.31
C PRO A 684 28.31 4.35 4.38
N PHE A 685 28.08 4.37 3.07
CA PHE A 685 29.15 4.36 2.08
C PHE A 685 28.88 5.34 0.93
N VAL A 686 29.94 5.68 0.21
CA VAL A 686 29.92 6.60 -0.92
C VAL A 686 30.04 5.78 -2.21
N PRO A 687 29.01 5.74 -3.07
CA PRO A 687 29.05 5.00 -4.33
C PRO A 687 30.22 5.41 -5.23
N GLU A 688 30.80 4.51 -6.02
CA GLU A 688 31.84 4.90 -6.97
C GLU A 688 31.26 5.78 -8.10
N LYS A 689 32.05 6.74 -8.61
CA LYS A 689 31.70 7.46 -9.84
C LYS A 689 32.11 6.61 -11.03
N ILE A 690 31.37 6.72 -12.13
CA ILE A 690 31.50 5.79 -13.25
C ILE A 690 32.04 6.53 -14.47
N PRO A 691 33.13 6.05 -15.08
CA PRO A 691 33.71 6.65 -16.27
C PRO A 691 32.68 6.89 -17.36
N GLY A 692 32.71 8.08 -17.97
CA GLY A 692 31.79 8.47 -19.03
C GLY A 692 30.33 8.74 -18.61
N LEU A 693 29.94 8.47 -17.36
CA LEU A 693 28.58 8.73 -16.85
C LEU A 693 28.54 9.78 -15.74
N SER A 694 29.25 9.53 -14.64
CA SER A 694 29.25 10.37 -13.44
C SER A 694 30.65 10.87 -13.06
N GLU A 695 31.68 10.45 -13.80
CA GLU A 695 33.04 10.97 -13.69
C GLU A 695 33.09 12.48 -13.96
N GLY A 696 33.80 13.21 -13.10
CA GLY A 696 33.89 14.68 -13.18
C GLY A 696 32.60 15.44 -12.81
N LEU A 697 31.49 14.76 -12.51
CA LEU A 697 30.23 15.37 -12.08
C LEU A 697 30.06 15.34 -10.56
N PRO A 698 29.30 16.27 -9.95
CA PRO A 698 29.11 16.32 -8.52
C PRO A 698 28.26 15.14 -8.02
N ARG A 699 28.35 14.88 -6.72
CA ARG A 699 27.49 13.89 -6.07
C ARG A 699 26.15 14.52 -5.68
N HIS A 700 25.07 13.77 -5.83
CA HIS A 700 23.72 14.23 -5.51
C HIS A 700 23.37 14.01 -4.02
N GLN A 701 22.82 15.04 -3.37
CA GLN A 701 22.15 14.96 -2.07
C GLN A 701 20.95 15.91 -2.01
N GLY A 702 19.82 15.46 -2.52
CA GLY A 702 18.57 16.20 -2.41
C GLY A 702 18.50 17.45 -3.31
N PRO A 703 17.63 18.42 -2.99
CA PRO A 703 17.25 19.47 -3.92
C PRO A 703 18.34 20.52 -4.16
N HIS A 704 18.65 20.79 -5.43
CA HIS A 704 19.69 21.76 -5.85
C HIS A 704 19.15 23.17 -6.13
N ARG A 705 18.62 23.85 -5.10
CA ARG A 705 18.07 25.21 -5.25
C ARG A 705 19.08 26.24 -5.75
N ARG A 706 20.33 26.16 -5.28
CA ARG A 706 21.41 27.07 -5.71
C ARG A 706 21.74 26.87 -7.19
N TYR A 707 21.87 25.62 -7.65
CA TYR A 707 22.12 25.30 -9.05
C TYR A 707 20.98 25.78 -9.95
N THR A 708 19.73 25.51 -9.53
CA THR A 708 18.56 25.99 -10.26
C THR A 708 18.57 27.50 -10.43
N ARG A 709 18.91 28.25 -9.36
CA ARG A 709 19.04 29.71 -9.44
C ARG A 709 20.15 30.15 -10.41
N ALA A 710 21.32 29.52 -10.35
CA ALA A 710 22.43 29.84 -11.25
C ALA A 710 22.05 29.61 -12.73
N VAL A 711 21.31 28.54 -13.04
CA VAL A 711 20.81 28.28 -14.41
C VAL A 711 19.75 29.31 -14.82
N ILE A 712 18.86 29.73 -13.91
CA ILE A 712 17.92 30.84 -14.16
C ILE A 712 18.68 32.14 -14.49
N ASP A 713 19.72 32.46 -13.72
CA ASP A 713 20.51 33.67 -13.93
C ASP A 713 21.28 33.63 -15.26
N ALA A 714 21.79 32.44 -15.65
CA ALA A 714 22.38 32.24 -16.97
C ALA A 714 21.37 32.46 -18.10
N ALA A 715 20.15 31.93 -17.95
CA ALA A 715 19.07 32.12 -18.93
C ALA A 715 18.66 33.61 -19.04
N ARG A 716 18.55 34.31 -17.90
CA ARG A 716 18.23 35.75 -17.85
C ARG A 716 19.33 36.61 -18.46
N SER A 717 20.59 36.26 -18.24
CA SER A 717 21.72 36.94 -18.89
C SER A 717 21.62 36.81 -20.41
N THR A 718 21.28 35.62 -20.92
CA THR A 718 21.07 35.38 -22.35
C THR A 718 19.86 36.15 -22.89
N GLU A 719 18.77 36.26 -22.13
CA GLU A 719 17.62 37.11 -22.47
C GLU A 719 17.99 38.59 -22.56
N LEU A 720 18.78 39.10 -21.60
CA LEU A 720 19.25 40.48 -21.59
C LEU A 720 20.14 40.80 -22.79
N GLU A 721 20.99 39.87 -23.23
CA GLU A 721 21.80 40.00 -24.44
C GLU A 721 20.91 40.17 -25.69
N VAL A 722 19.86 39.36 -25.83
CA VAL A 722 18.89 39.45 -26.95
C VAL A 722 18.17 40.81 -26.95
N LEU A 723 17.73 41.27 -25.77
CA LEU A 723 17.09 42.58 -25.61
C LEU A 723 18.03 43.74 -25.96
N THR A 724 19.31 43.64 -25.58
CA THR A 724 20.33 44.65 -25.90
C THR A 724 20.59 44.73 -27.40
N MET A 725 20.44 43.62 -28.13
CA MET A 725 20.51 43.58 -29.59
C MET A 725 19.25 44.11 -30.29
N GLY A 726 18.22 44.54 -29.53
CA GLY A 726 16.98 45.10 -30.07
C GLY A 726 15.94 44.06 -30.47
N TYR A 727 16.12 42.79 -30.11
CA TYR A 727 15.17 41.72 -30.41
C TYR A 727 14.36 41.34 -29.16
N ARG A 728 13.13 40.84 -29.34
CA ARG A 728 12.37 40.18 -28.28
C ARG A 728 12.47 38.67 -28.48
N ILE A 729 12.59 37.89 -27.41
CA ILE A 729 12.68 36.41 -27.50
C ILE A 729 11.51 35.81 -28.29
N VAL A 730 10.30 36.36 -28.14
CA VAL A 730 9.09 35.89 -28.84
C VAL A 730 9.17 36.02 -30.37
N ASP A 731 9.99 36.94 -30.88
CA ASP A 731 10.12 37.24 -32.30
C ASP A 731 11.30 36.50 -32.96
N LEU A 732 12.09 35.75 -32.17
CA LEU A 732 13.21 34.99 -32.70
C LEU A 732 12.73 33.82 -33.55
N ASP A 733 13.47 33.50 -34.61
CA ASP A 733 13.28 32.27 -35.36
C ASP A 733 13.75 31.04 -34.57
N ASP A 734 13.34 29.86 -35.04
CA ASP A 734 13.58 28.58 -34.37
C ASP A 734 15.06 28.23 -34.27
N ALA A 735 15.87 28.62 -35.26
CA ALA A 735 17.31 28.40 -35.28
C ALA A 735 18.01 29.24 -34.20
N THR A 736 17.65 30.52 -34.09
CA THR A 736 18.20 31.43 -33.07
C THR A 736 17.74 31.02 -31.68
N LEU A 737 16.46 30.63 -31.53
CA LEU A 737 15.91 30.15 -30.26
C LEU A 737 16.63 28.87 -29.78
N LYS A 738 16.89 27.93 -30.69
CA LYS A 738 17.70 26.73 -30.41
C LYS A 738 19.12 27.10 -29.98
N LEU A 739 19.80 27.97 -30.72
CA LEU A 739 21.16 28.40 -30.43
C LEU A 739 21.28 29.00 -29.02
N LEU A 740 20.32 29.83 -28.61
CA LEU A 740 20.29 30.43 -27.28
C LEU A 740 20.02 29.38 -26.19
N ALA A 741 19.09 28.44 -26.41
CA ALA A 741 18.81 27.36 -25.47
C ALA A 741 20.04 26.45 -25.28
N ASP A 742 20.71 26.07 -26.38
CA ASP A 742 21.94 25.27 -26.38
C ASP A 742 23.08 26.00 -25.64
N ARG A 743 23.21 27.32 -25.82
CA ARG A 743 24.20 28.14 -25.11
C ARG A 743 23.97 28.14 -23.59
N VAL A 744 22.72 28.19 -23.15
CA VAL A 744 22.40 28.11 -21.71
C VAL A 744 22.60 26.69 -21.18
N LEU A 745 22.24 25.66 -21.95
CA LEU A 745 22.52 24.25 -21.62
C LEU A 745 24.03 24.02 -21.44
N GLN A 746 24.87 24.55 -22.34
CA GLN A 746 26.32 24.47 -22.22
C GLN A 746 26.83 25.14 -20.93
N LYS A 747 26.37 26.38 -20.64
CA LYS A 747 26.71 27.05 -19.38
C LYS A 747 26.27 26.24 -18.16
N ALA A 748 25.09 25.61 -18.20
CA ALA A 748 24.58 24.78 -17.11
C ALA A 748 25.42 23.51 -16.90
N TRP A 749 25.91 22.89 -17.97
CA TRP A 749 26.89 21.80 -17.89
C TRP A 749 28.20 22.24 -17.28
N ASP A 750 28.73 23.40 -17.69
CA ASP A 750 29.97 23.94 -17.14
C ASP A 750 29.81 24.26 -15.65
N MET A 751 28.68 24.85 -15.24
CA MET A 751 28.35 25.05 -13.83
C MET A 751 28.29 23.73 -13.06
N LEU A 752 27.66 22.69 -13.63
CA LEU A 752 27.52 21.39 -12.97
C LEU A 752 28.88 20.73 -12.75
N ARG A 753 29.77 20.73 -13.75
CA ARG A 753 31.13 20.16 -13.66
C ARG A 753 31.99 20.85 -12.60
N HIS A 754 31.81 22.16 -12.39
CA HIS A 754 32.57 22.93 -11.42
C HIS A 754 31.88 23.06 -10.06
N TRP A 755 30.75 22.38 -9.85
CA TRP A 755 29.93 22.53 -8.65
C TRP A 755 30.61 22.07 -7.36
N ASP A 756 31.51 21.08 -7.45
CA ASP A 756 32.28 20.56 -6.31
C ASP A 756 33.50 21.43 -5.94
N ALA A 757 33.79 22.51 -6.68
CA ALA A 757 34.87 23.42 -6.34
C ALA A 757 34.52 24.24 -5.08
N PRO A 758 35.45 24.38 -4.11
CA PRO A 758 35.20 25.01 -2.81
C PRO A 758 34.72 26.48 -2.86
N VAL A 759 34.72 27.12 -4.03
CA VAL A 759 34.37 28.53 -4.24
C VAL A 759 32.86 28.80 -4.14
N LEU A 760 31.99 27.78 -4.11
CA LEU A 760 30.52 27.95 -4.13
C LEU A 760 29.75 27.26 -2.97
N LYS A 761 30.45 26.72 -1.96
CA LYS A 761 29.84 26.34 -0.67
C LYS A 761 29.58 27.59 0.17
#